data_AF-A0AAD3P091-F1
#
_entry.id   AF-A0AAD3P091-F1
#
_cell.length_a   1.000
_cell.length_b   1.000
_cell.length_c   1.000
_cell.angle_alpha   90.00
_cell.angle_beta   90.00
_cell.angle_gamma   90.00
#
_symmetry.space_group_name_H-M   'P 1'
#
loop_
_entity.id
_entity.type
_entity.pdbx_description
1 polymer ?
#
loop_
_entity_poly.entity_id
_entity_poly.type
_entity_poly.pdbx_seq_one_letter_code
_entity_poly.pdbx_strand_id
1 'polypeptide(L)'
;MAVQNVLFIALDDCASPDILSQFGLPLVAEGFDMLAARGTVFRRAYCEIAVCKPSRWAVMSGYSPFQTGIFDLGEDEWRTLAPQQLWPYRMKEAGFYCTTRGKIYHGYVPIPDEHHNVLYSHPKYRITFGPDFNSVPYNTYSGGFGNRGSTNPAHDVEYYDYKSSQHAIDFLASHDPARPFYCEVGFHHPHTAWDTPDRFKAMYDASQIVTPADWTGEWDVTDFAHQFLLAGDGDDSGEYWQGCVRNQLSATSHAAHHVARILEELWSGPHADTTMVVLYSDHGYHSGDRKSWHKFTAYEEAARSPLYVYVPGQTPRVVDDPVSLMDIGQTILDYAGLPLMDHCPGVSLRPYIEGQTVPARWVPTFWYGSASATDGQKRIIRYQDGSAELYDVSEVEHLTRPLPLSDPRYAPALDGLLQCCADRGYLLVEQGMAAQPGAPWVSLLGGDAAESGLAPGTNYASIAPRTVYSEAPGYRRQIISVMGPGEEITLGADADWFIVVTGKETRNLRIDARGKVNRRIWTKGMSQGAGYPLMELTLEDGDNYIVSGEAQLVLRAGPGNDTVASGSPNADFMDLGPGDDAVMDARQGNDTIYGGAGNDWINGDRGHDVLYGGAGNDTLIGGAGNDTLHADAGSDELHGGAGGDRFVIYRTECVQTIMDLDESDIIDLTRWAPLGTAHLTQVGADVEITAGLERVICRNTNVDTVAAAITGVTVDV
;
A
#
# COMPACT_ATOMS: atom_id res chain seq x y z
N MET A 1 34.11 -16.74 -7.93
CA MET A 1 33.55 -18.04 -7.48
C MET A 1 32.07 -17.81 -7.27
N ALA A 2 31.21 -18.80 -7.56
CA ALA A 2 29.77 -18.66 -7.28
C ALA A 2 29.56 -18.55 -5.76
N VAL A 3 28.69 -17.65 -5.33
CA VAL A 3 28.29 -17.54 -3.92
C VAL A 3 27.45 -18.76 -3.57
N GLN A 4 27.64 -19.31 -2.38
CA GLN A 4 26.90 -20.50 -1.94
C GLN A 4 25.62 -20.12 -1.20
N ASN A 5 25.60 -18.94 -0.59
CA ASN A 5 24.53 -18.48 0.28
C ASN A 5 24.17 -17.03 -0.02
N VAL A 6 22.91 -16.67 0.23
CA VAL A 6 22.39 -15.32 0.05
C VAL A 6 21.56 -14.91 1.27
N LEU A 7 21.93 -13.78 1.88
CA LEU A 7 21.13 -13.06 2.86
C LEU A 7 20.54 -11.82 2.21
N PHE A 8 19.22 -11.73 2.14
CA PHE A 8 18.48 -10.67 1.47
C PHE A 8 17.66 -9.90 2.48
N ILE A 9 17.98 -8.62 2.67
CA ILE A 9 17.41 -7.75 3.69
C ILE A 9 16.62 -6.62 3.02
N ALA A 10 15.34 -6.52 3.35
CA ALA A 10 14.45 -5.47 2.85
C ALA A 10 14.03 -4.54 3.99
N LEU A 11 14.21 -3.24 3.80
CA LEU A 11 13.65 -2.18 4.63
C LEU A 11 12.36 -1.65 3.99
N ASP A 12 11.62 -0.83 4.72
CA ASP A 12 10.35 -0.25 4.29
C ASP A 12 10.37 1.25 4.55
N ASP A 13 10.13 2.06 3.51
CA ASP A 13 10.13 3.54 3.60
C ASP A 13 11.47 4.14 4.07
N CYS A 14 12.60 3.46 3.86
CA CYS A 14 13.91 3.98 4.27
C CYS A 14 14.45 4.98 3.25
N ALA A 15 14.38 6.27 3.60
CA ALA A 15 15.14 7.32 2.92
C ALA A 15 16.64 6.99 2.90
N SER A 16 17.33 7.46 1.86
CA SER A 16 18.75 7.16 1.68
C SER A 16 19.60 7.81 2.79
N PRO A 17 20.59 7.10 3.37
CA PRO A 17 21.38 7.61 4.51
C PRO A 17 22.10 8.93 4.24
N ASP A 18 22.51 9.19 3.01
CA ASP A 18 23.10 10.47 2.59
C ASP A 18 22.11 11.64 2.67
N ILE A 19 20.82 11.42 2.41
CA ILE A 19 19.75 12.40 2.65
C ILE A 19 19.56 12.61 4.15
N LEU A 20 19.39 11.53 4.91
CA LEU A 20 19.15 11.59 6.36
C LEU A 20 20.29 12.29 7.12
N SER A 21 21.52 12.16 6.63
CA SER A 21 22.71 12.78 7.24
C SER A 21 22.75 14.31 7.11
N GLN A 22 21.90 14.92 6.27
CA GLN A 22 21.87 16.37 6.05
C GLN A 22 21.16 17.14 7.17
N PHE A 23 20.49 16.45 8.08
CA PHE A 23 19.73 17.05 9.19
C PHE A 23 20.60 17.59 10.34
N GLY A 24 21.91 17.69 10.16
CA GLY A 24 22.86 18.25 11.14
C GLY A 24 23.22 17.31 12.30
N LEU A 25 22.65 16.10 12.33
CA LEU A 25 23.02 15.04 13.26
C LEU A 25 23.55 13.82 12.50
N PRO A 26 24.60 13.15 12.99
CA PRO A 26 25.05 11.90 12.39
C PRO A 26 24.00 10.81 12.58
N LEU A 27 23.62 10.13 11.50
CA LEU A 27 22.77 8.95 11.55
C LEU A 27 23.53 7.81 12.23
N VAL A 28 22.96 7.25 13.30
CA VAL A 28 23.47 6.07 14.01
C VAL A 28 22.94 4.82 13.29
N ALA A 29 23.68 4.30 12.31
CA ALA A 29 23.28 3.17 11.47
C ALA A 29 24.33 2.06 11.40
N GLU A 30 24.65 1.46 12.55
CA GLU A 30 25.71 0.46 12.72
C GLU A 30 25.71 -0.65 11.66
N GLY A 31 24.55 -1.26 11.38
CA GLY A 31 24.44 -2.31 10.37
C GLY A 31 24.74 -1.82 8.94
N PHE A 32 24.41 -0.57 8.63
CA PHE A 32 24.69 0.02 7.32
C PHE A 32 26.18 0.37 7.21
N ASP A 33 26.78 0.91 8.27
CA ASP A 33 28.21 1.19 8.35
C ASP A 33 29.05 -0.09 8.21
N MET A 34 28.60 -1.18 8.85
CA MET A 34 29.19 -2.51 8.75
C MET A 34 29.23 -3.04 7.31
N LEU A 35 28.15 -2.81 6.55
CA LEU A 35 28.07 -3.17 5.12
C LEU A 35 28.89 -2.22 4.26
N ALA A 36 28.84 -0.91 4.50
CA ALA A 36 29.64 0.07 3.78
C ALA A 36 31.14 -0.20 3.89
N ALA A 37 31.60 -0.63 5.06
CA ALA A 37 33.01 -0.95 5.32
C ALA A 37 33.50 -2.21 4.58
N ARG A 38 32.59 -3.10 4.14
CA ARG A 38 32.94 -4.41 3.56
C ARG A 38 32.44 -4.63 2.14
N GLY A 39 31.43 -3.88 1.70
CA GLY A 39 30.71 -4.12 0.46
C GLY A 39 30.74 -2.95 -0.51
N THR A 40 29.91 -3.06 -1.55
CA THR A 40 29.63 -2.01 -2.52
C THR A 40 28.41 -1.22 -2.05
N VAL A 41 28.57 0.10 -1.90
CA VAL A 41 27.48 1.03 -1.63
C VAL A 41 27.04 1.66 -2.95
N PHE A 42 25.78 1.47 -3.34
CA PHE A 42 25.19 2.13 -4.50
C PHE A 42 24.43 3.36 -4.01
N ARG A 43 25.03 4.54 -4.19
CA ARG A 43 24.43 5.80 -3.70
C ARG A 43 23.23 6.25 -4.53
N ARG A 44 23.09 5.75 -5.75
CA ARG A 44 22.04 6.12 -6.70
C ARG A 44 21.25 4.91 -7.18
N ALA A 45 20.68 4.15 -6.25
CA ALA A 45 19.75 3.08 -6.56
C ALA A 45 18.31 3.61 -6.57
N TYR A 46 17.55 3.29 -7.61
CA TYR A 46 16.21 3.84 -7.82
C TYR A 46 15.16 2.75 -7.90
N CYS A 47 14.05 2.96 -7.17
CA CYS A 47 12.86 2.14 -7.33
C CYS A 47 12.18 2.42 -8.67
N GLU A 48 11.51 1.42 -9.22
CA GLU A 48 10.70 1.59 -10.42
C GLU A 48 9.44 2.42 -10.16
N ILE A 49 8.96 2.47 -8.92
CA ILE A 49 7.84 3.30 -8.48
C ILE A 49 7.92 3.46 -6.96
N ALA A 50 7.74 4.67 -6.45
CA ALA A 50 7.87 4.97 -5.02
C ALA A 50 6.61 4.55 -4.23
N VAL A 51 6.27 3.25 -4.28
CA VAL A 51 5.15 2.62 -3.56
C VAL A 51 5.53 1.19 -3.19
N CYS A 52 5.29 0.79 -1.95
CA CYS A 52 5.78 -0.48 -1.39
C CYS A 52 5.46 -1.70 -2.26
N LYS A 53 4.17 -1.96 -2.55
CA LYS A 53 3.75 -3.17 -3.28
C LYS A 53 4.40 -3.26 -4.67
N PRO A 54 4.16 -2.32 -5.60
CA PRO A 54 4.67 -2.45 -6.95
C PRO A 54 6.21 -2.39 -7.00
N SER A 55 6.88 -1.63 -6.12
CA SER A 55 8.35 -1.65 -6.06
C SER A 55 8.91 -3.00 -5.65
N ARG A 56 8.39 -3.59 -4.58
CA ARG A 56 8.83 -4.91 -4.10
C ARG A 56 8.56 -5.99 -5.13
N TRP A 57 7.39 -5.96 -5.76
CA TRP A 57 7.08 -6.90 -6.84
C TRP A 57 7.98 -6.72 -8.06
N ALA A 58 8.40 -5.49 -8.39
CA ALA A 58 9.40 -5.26 -9.43
C ALA A 58 10.77 -5.85 -9.07
N VAL A 59 11.21 -5.73 -7.81
CA VAL A 59 12.45 -6.36 -7.33
C VAL A 59 12.36 -7.89 -7.39
N MET A 60 11.23 -8.47 -6.97
CA MET A 60 11.07 -9.93 -6.85
C MET A 60 10.82 -10.64 -8.19
N SER A 61 10.25 -9.95 -9.17
CA SER A 61 9.96 -10.49 -10.51
C SER A 61 10.99 -10.10 -11.57
N GLY A 62 11.63 -8.94 -11.42
CA GLY A 62 12.38 -8.34 -12.52
C GLY A 62 11.45 -7.80 -13.63
N TYR A 63 10.18 -7.54 -13.33
CA TYR A 63 9.23 -6.90 -14.25
C TYR A 63 8.80 -5.51 -13.75
N SER A 64 8.59 -4.57 -14.65
CA SER A 64 8.09 -3.23 -14.32
C SER A 64 6.63 -3.28 -13.81
N PRO A 65 6.13 -2.22 -13.15
CA PRO A 65 4.70 -2.09 -12.85
C PRO A 65 3.78 -2.28 -14.07
N PHE A 66 4.22 -1.87 -15.26
CA PHE A 66 3.49 -2.03 -16.51
C PHE A 66 3.48 -3.47 -17.04
N GLN A 67 4.53 -4.24 -16.78
CA GLN A 67 4.59 -5.66 -17.15
C GLN A 67 3.84 -6.54 -16.14
N THR A 68 3.92 -6.22 -14.85
CA THR A 68 3.21 -6.96 -13.79
C THR A 68 1.73 -6.61 -13.71
N GLY A 69 1.40 -5.37 -14.07
CA GLY A 69 0.07 -4.83 -13.86
C GLY A 69 -0.25 -4.52 -12.39
N ILE A 70 0.76 -4.44 -11.53
CA ILE A 70 0.65 -4.05 -10.12
C ILE A 70 1.13 -2.60 -10.03
N PHE A 71 0.23 -1.65 -9.76
CA PHE A 71 0.58 -0.22 -9.73
C PHE A 71 0.49 0.38 -8.32
N ASP A 72 -0.26 -0.26 -7.43
CA ASP A 72 -0.52 0.29 -6.12
C ASP A 72 -0.78 -0.87 -5.11
N LEU A 73 -1.33 -0.58 -3.94
CA LEU A 73 -1.56 -1.52 -2.83
C LEU A 73 -2.80 -2.41 -2.94
N GLY A 74 -3.71 -2.13 -3.86
CA GLY A 74 -5.07 -2.67 -3.88
C GLY A 74 -5.23 -3.89 -4.78
N GLU A 75 -4.28 -4.14 -5.68
CA GLU A 75 -4.27 -5.28 -6.62
C GLU A 75 -4.06 -6.60 -5.87
N ASP A 76 -4.69 -7.68 -6.36
CA ASP A 76 -4.40 -9.04 -5.88
C ASP A 76 -3.18 -9.55 -6.64
N GLU A 77 -2.01 -9.34 -6.05
CA GLU A 77 -0.72 -9.63 -6.65
C GLU A 77 -0.56 -11.09 -7.08
N TRP A 78 -1.09 -12.04 -6.31
CA TRP A 78 -0.93 -13.46 -6.57
C TRP A 78 -1.80 -13.96 -7.73
N ARG A 79 -2.85 -13.21 -8.10
CA ARG A 79 -3.58 -13.42 -9.36
C ARG A 79 -2.84 -12.85 -10.57
N THR A 80 -1.96 -11.87 -10.38
CA THR A 80 -1.23 -11.23 -11.49
C THR A 80 0.05 -11.96 -11.87
N LEU A 81 0.76 -12.53 -10.89
CA LEU A 81 2.04 -13.20 -11.11
C LEU A 81 2.08 -14.53 -10.38
N ALA A 82 2.41 -15.59 -11.12
CA ALA A 82 2.64 -16.90 -10.55
C ALA A 82 3.99 -16.92 -9.81
N PRO A 83 4.13 -17.67 -8.69
CA PRO A 83 5.39 -17.78 -7.95
C PRO A 83 6.60 -18.18 -8.81
N GLN A 84 6.40 -18.97 -9.86
CA GLN A 84 7.44 -19.42 -10.79
C GLN A 84 8.05 -18.30 -11.63
N GLN A 85 7.37 -17.15 -11.73
CA GLN A 85 7.86 -15.95 -12.42
C GLN A 85 8.76 -15.09 -11.51
N LEU A 86 8.93 -15.46 -10.25
CA LEU A 86 9.76 -14.73 -9.30
C LEU A 86 11.17 -15.35 -9.23
N TRP A 87 12.22 -14.53 -9.15
CA TRP A 87 13.58 -15.08 -9.09
C TRP A 87 13.88 -15.96 -7.86
N PRO A 88 13.22 -15.82 -6.68
CA PRO A 88 13.37 -16.78 -5.59
C PRO A 88 12.99 -18.22 -5.96
N TYR A 89 12.06 -18.39 -6.90
CA TYR A 89 11.70 -19.73 -7.39
C TYR A 89 12.91 -20.42 -8.02
N ARG A 90 13.76 -19.70 -8.77
CA ARG A 90 14.98 -20.26 -9.36
C ARG A 90 15.99 -20.70 -8.29
N MET A 91 16.08 -19.97 -7.17
CA MET A 91 16.88 -20.39 -6.02
C MET A 91 16.35 -21.70 -5.44
N LYS A 92 15.03 -21.78 -5.22
CA LYS A 92 14.37 -22.96 -4.68
C LYS A 92 14.50 -24.18 -5.59
N GLU A 93 14.33 -23.99 -6.90
CA GLU A 93 14.49 -25.02 -7.93
C GLU A 93 15.94 -25.53 -8.02
N ALA A 94 16.91 -24.64 -7.84
CA ALA A 94 18.34 -24.98 -7.77
C ALA A 94 18.75 -25.71 -6.49
N GLY A 95 17.81 -25.96 -5.56
CA GLY A 95 18.04 -26.76 -4.36
C GLY A 95 18.46 -25.96 -3.12
N PHE A 96 18.41 -24.62 -3.18
CA PHE A 96 18.67 -23.79 -2.01
C PHE A 96 17.60 -24.03 -0.94
N TYR A 97 18.00 -23.98 0.33
CA TYR A 97 17.05 -23.86 1.42
C TYR A 97 16.57 -22.41 1.53
N CYS A 98 15.44 -22.12 0.90
CA CYS A 98 14.84 -20.78 0.89
C CYS A 98 13.98 -20.53 2.15
N THR A 99 14.18 -19.39 2.82
CA THR A 99 13.37 -18.95 3.97
C THR A 99 12.93 -17.51 3.82
N THR A 100 11.76 -17.18 4.36
CA THR A 100 11.22 -15.82 4.36
C THR A 100 10.71 -15.38 5.73
N ARG A 101 10.98 -14.12 6.06
CA ARG A 101 10.44 -13.43 7.23
C ARG A 101 10.19 -11.98 6.97
N GLY A 102 9.15 -11.48 7.62
CA GLY A 102 8.89 -10.07 7.65
C GLY A 102 8.24 -9.56 6.37
N LYS A 103 8.35 -8.25 6.14
CA LYS A 103 7.80 -7.58 4.95
C LYS A 103 8.78 -7.69 3.78
N ILE A 104 8.62 -8.72 2.95
CA ILE A 104 9.42 -8.91 1.71
C ILE A 104 8.64 -8.44 0.49
N TYR A 105 7.46 -9.01 0.28
CA TYR A 105 6.45 -8.50 -0.66
C TYR A 105 5.65 -7.39 0.02
N HIS A 106 4.38 -7.21 -0.35
CA HIS A 106 3.49 -6.33 0.38
C HIS A 106 2.66 -7.06 1.43
N GLY A 107 2.38 -6.39 2.55
CA GLY A 107 1.61 -6.94 3.66
C GLY A 107 2.46 -7.54 4.79
N TYR A 108 1.82 -7.66 5.96
CA TYR A 108 2.41 -8.21 7.18
C TYR A 108 1.82 -9.57 7.56
N VAL A 109 1.13 -10.18 6.61
CA VAL A 109 0.45 -11.47 6.76
C VAL A 109 1.23 -12.57 6.02
N PRO A 110 1.17 -13.83 6.50
CA PRO A 110 1.82 -14.93 5.80
C PRO A 110 1.25 -15.14 4.39
N ILE A 111 2.13 -15.45 3.44
CA ILE A 111 1.78 -15.80 2.06
C ILE A 111 0.83 -17.02 2.05
N PRO A 112 -0.17 -17.12 1.14
CA PRO A 112 -0.99 -18.32 1.00
C PRO A 112 -0.17 -19.61 0.83
N ASP A 113 -0.65 -20.74 1.35
CA ASP A 113 0.12 -22.01 1.37
C ASP A 113 0.55 -22.47 -0.02
N GLU A 114 -0.32 -22.30 -1.01
CA GLU A 114 -0.08 -22.67 -2.40
C GLU A 114 1.08 -21.91 -3.04
N HIS A 115 1.35 -20.67 -2.62
CA HIS A 115 2.49 -19.89 -3.11
C HIS A 115 3.72 -20.07 -2.23
N HIS A 116 3.54 -20.10 -0.89
CA HIS A 116 4.64 -20.26 0.06
C HIS A 116 5.41 -21.56 -0.17
N ASN A 117 4.71 -22.67 -0.40
CA ASN A 117 5.34 -23.98 -0.60
C ASN A 117 6.11 -24.09 -1.93
N VAL A 118 5.81 -23.22 -2.90
CA VAL A 118 6.54 -23.14 -4.17
C VAL A 118 7.85 -22.38 -4.01
N LEU A 119 7.88 -21.37 -3.14
CA LEU A 119 9.03 -20.46 -2.98
C LEU A 119 9.96 -20.85 -1.83
N TYR A 120 9.42 -21.42 -0.75
CA TYR A 120 10.13 -21.54 0.53
C TYR A 120 10.18 -22.98 1.06
N SER A 121 11.11 -23.22 1.99
CA SER A 121 11.48 -24.56 2.49
C SER A 121 11.07 -24.82 3.94
N HIS A 122 10.46 -23.83 4.59
CA HIS A 122 10.11 -23.85 6.00
C HIS A 122 8.61 -23.55 6.17
N PRO A 123 8.01 -23.84 7.34
CA PRO A 123 6.62 -23.49 7.61
C PRO A 123 6.34 -21.98 7.51
N LYS A 124 5.07 -21.59 7.43
CA LYS A 124 4.63 -20.18 7.53
C LYS A 124 4.60 -19.71 8.97
N TYR A 125 4.89 -18.43 9.18
CA TYR A 125 4.75 -17.83 10.51
C TYR A 125 4.31 -16.38 10.40
N ARG A 126 3.55 -15.93 11.39
CA ARG A 126 3.07 -14.56 11.53
C ARG A 126 3.99 -13.80 12.50
N ILE A 127 4.34 -12.57 12.14
CA ILE A 127 5.01 -11.64 13.06
C ILE A 127 3.95 -10.67 13.56
N THR A 128 3.81 -10.55 14.88
CA THR A 128 2.96 -9.53 15.48
C THR A 128 3.72 -8.22 15.61
N PHE A 129 3.00 -7.11 15.46
CA PHE A 129 3.55 -5.79 15.73
C PHE A 129 3.87 -5.59 17.21
N GLY A 130 4.69 -4.55 17.45
CA GLY A 130 5.32 -4.17 18.72
C GLY A 130 4.37 -4.04 19.92
N PRO A 131 4.94 -3.69 21.09
CA PRO A 131 4.29 -3.94 22.38
C PRO A 131 2.93 -3.25 22.48
N ASP A 132 2.01 -3.88 23.21
CA ASP A 132 0.73 -3.25 23.54
C ASP A 132 0.98 -2.09 24.51
N PHE A 133 0.97 -0.87 23.97
CA PHE A 133 1.20 0.36 24.72
C PHE A 133 0.15 0.65 25.81
N ASN A 134 -0.96 -0.09 25.88
CA ASN A 134 -1.86 -0.04 27.03
C ASN A 134 -1.31 -0.80 28.24
N SER A 135 -0.33 -1.69 28.02
CA SER A 135 0.21 -2.61 29.03
C SER A 135 1.70 -2.40 29.34
N VAL A 136 2.44 -1.72 28.45
CA VAL A 136 3.87 -1.44 28.65
C VAL A 136 4.13 0.03 29.00
N PRO A 137 5.11 0.34 29.87
CA PRO A 137 5.49 1.72 30.15
C PRO A 137 6.18 2.35 28.93
N TYR A 138 5.75 3.55 28.55
CA TYR A 138 6.29 4.29 27.41
C TYR A 138 6.34 5.80 27.65
N ASN A 139 7.21 6.49 26.91
CA ASN A 139 7.21 7.95 26.77
C ASN A 139 6.60 8.36 25.43
N THR A 140 5.97 9.53 25.39
CA THR A 140 5.51 10.17 24.14
C THR A 140 6.42 11.35 23.83
N TYR A 141 6.68 11.58 22.55
CA TYR A 141 7.55 12.66 22.10
C TYR A 141 6.86 13.57 21.06
N SER A 142 7.48 14.71 20.74
CA SER A 142 6.99 15.63 19.70
C SER A 142 7.05 15.02 18.29
N GLY A 143 6.21 15.54 17.40
CA GLY A 143 6.03 15.05 16.03
C GLY A 143 4.89 14.04 15.88
N GLY A 144 4.46 13.83 14.65
CA GLY A 144 3.41 12.88 14.25
C GLY A 144 3.94 11.51 13.83
N PHE A 145 3.08 10.74 13.14
CA PHE A 145 3.41 9.46 12.50
C PHE A 145 3.99 8.37 13.41
N GLY A 146 3.61 8.36 14.69
CA GLY A 146 4.18 7.47 15.70
C GLY A 146 5.30 8.14 16.49
N ASN A 147 5.13 8.22 17.80
CA ASN A 147 5.98 9.01 18.67
C ASN A 147 6.17 8.38 20.05
N ARG A 148 5.86 7.09 20.20
CA ARG A 148 5.95 6.37 21.47
C ARG A 148 7.26 5.61 21.61
N GLY A 149 7.80 5.62 22.83
CA GLY A 149 9.08 5.05 23.22
C GLY A 149 8.93 4.08 24.38
N SER A 150 9.02 2.74 24.20
CA SER A 150 8.96 1.83 25.37
C SER A 150 10.17 2.04 26.28
N THR A 151 9.96 2.24 27.58
CA THR A 151 11.03 2.67 28.50
C THR A 151 11.78 1.52 29.17
N ASN A 152 11.19 0.31 29.17
CA ASN A 152 11.83 -0.88 29.72
C ASN A 152 12.39 -1.76 28.59
N PRO A 153 13.74 -1.95 28.50
CA PRO A 153 14.37 -2.75 27.46
C PRO A 153 13.92 -4.21 27.37
N ALA A 154 13.27 -4.74 28.41
CA ALA A 154 12.67 -6.08 28.35
C ALA A 154 11.61 -6.20 27.24
N HIS A 155 10.99 -5.09 26.82
CA HIS A 155 9.97 -5.06 25.76
C HIS A 155 10.56 -4.86 24.35
N ASP A 156 11.89 -4.66 24.19
CA ASP A 156 12.52 -4.57 22.86
C ASP A 156 12.23 -5.82 22.01
N VAL A 157 12.09 -6.98 22.67
CA VAL A 157 11.79 -8.27 22.02
C VAL A 157 10.40 -8.34 21.39
N GLU A 158 9.50 -7.43 21.77
CA GLU A 158 8.13 -7.38 21.28
C GLU A 158 8.02 -6.65 19.94
N TYR A 159 9.00 -5.81 19.59
CA TYR A 159 8.99 -5.07 18.33
C TYR A 159 9.12 -6.00 17.12
N TYR A 160 8.45 -5.61 16.03
CA TYR A 160 8.43 -6.37 14.77
C TYR A 160 9.84 -6.67 14.25
N ASP A 161 10.71 -5.66 14.22
CA ASP A 161 12.07 -5.77 13.69
C ASP A 161 12.97 -6.69 14.52
N TYR A 162 12.78 -6.70 15.84
CA TYR A 162 13.47 -7.66 16.70
C TYR A 162 13.06 -9.09 16.32
N LYS A 163 11.75 -9.35 16.19
CA LYS A 163 11.24 -10.69 15.86
C LYS A 163 11.68 -11.13 14.46
N SER A 164 11.68 -10.22 13.50
CA SER A 164 12.14 -10.48 12.12
C SER A 164 13.63 -10.86 12.10
N SER A 165 14.47 -10.07 12.78
CA SER A 165 15.92 -10.32 12.85
C SER A 165 16.28 -11.58 13.65
N GLN A 166 15.59 -11.85 14.77
CA GLN A 166 15.87 -13.02 15.60
C GLN A 166 15.74 -14.33 14.82
N HIS A 167 14.75 -14.41 13.92
CA HIS A 167 14.60 -15.60 13.09
C HIS A 167 15.80 -15.83 12.16
N ALA A 168 16.34 -14.78 11.57
CA ALA A 168 17.52 -14.89 10.70
C ALA A 168 18.75 -15.32 11.51
N ILE A 169 18.92 -14.77 12.72
CA ILE A 169 19.99 -15.15 13.65
C ILE A 169 19.87 -16.64 14.02
N ASP A 170 18.68 -17.09 14.46
CA ASP A 170 18.46 -18.49 14.82
C ASP A 170 18.68 -19.44 13.63
N PHE A 171 18.28 -19.01 12.43
CA PHE A 171 18.51 -19.76 11.20
C PHE A 171 20.01 -19.89 10.89
N LEU A 172 20.75 -18.78 10.88
CA LEU A 172 22.18 -18.76 10.60
C LEU A 172 22.97 -19.61 11.60
N ALA A 173 22.62 -19.54 12.89
CA ALA A 173 23.26 -20.29 13.96
C ALA A 173 23.04 -21.82 13.85
N SER A 174 21.92 -22.25 13.27
CA SER A 174 21.52 -23.66 13.23
C SER A 174 21.61 -24.32 11.85
N HIS A 175 21.77 -23.54 10.78
CA HIS A 175 21.80 -24.08 9.42
C HIS A 175 23.07 -24.87 9.11
N ASP A 176 22.91 -26.01 8.42
CA ASP A 176 24.02 -26.85 7.98
C ASP A 176 24.92 -26.08 6.97
N PRO A 177 26.21 -25.84 7.27
CA PRO A 177 27.12 -25.13 6.38
C PRO A 177 27.37 -25.83 5.03
N ALA A 178 27.07 -27.13 4.92
CA ALA A 178 27.18 -27.87 3.66
C ALA A 178 26.00 -27.62 2.72
N ARG A 179 24.91 -27.03 3.20
CA ARG A 179 23.68 -26.80 2.42
C ARG A 179 23.55 -25.33 2.03
N PRO A 180 23.39 -25.02 0.73
CA PRO A 180 23.21 -23.63 0.29
C PRO A 180 21.85 -23.08 0.74
N PHE A 181 21.80 -21.80 1.10
CA PHE A 181 20.56 -21.15 1.52
C PHE A 181 20.31 -19.79 0.86
N TYR A 182 19.03 -19.44 0.82
CA TYR A 182 18.54 -18.11 0.48
C TYR A 182 17.63 -17.64 1.62
N CYS A 183 18.05 -16.63 2.38
CA CYS A 183 17.35 -16.17 3.57
C CYS A 183 16.88 -14.73 3.39
N GLU A 184 15.56 -14.52 3.39
CA GLU A 184 14.96 -13.19 3.33
C GLU A 184 14.62 -12.67 4.73
N VAL A 185 14.88 -11.39 4.97
CA VAL A 185 14.56 -10.67 6.21
C VAL A 185 13.95 -9.30 5.88
N GLY A 186 12.66 -9.15 6.14
CA GLY A 186 11.92 -7.92 5.93
C GLY A 186 11.70 -7.16 7.24
N PHE A 187 12.06 -5.89 7.26
CA PHE A 187 11.82 -4.99 8.38
C PHE A 187 10.57 -4.14 8.15
N HIS A 188 9.95 -3.71 9.25
CA HIS A 188 8.88 -2.71 9.22
C HIS A 188 9.47 -1.30 9.23
N HIS A 189 10.44 -1.03 10.10
CA HIS A 189 11.01 0.31 10.14
C HIS A 189 11.95 0.59 8.95
N PRO A 190 12.04 1.86 8.51
CA PRO A 190 11.40 3.05 9.10
C PRO A 190 10.01 3.44 8.54
N HIS A 191 9.17 2.49 8.11
CA HIS A 191 7.75 2.78 7.88
C HIS A 191 7.07 3.23 9.18
N THR A 192 6.02 4.04 9.03
CA THR A 192 5.21 4.54 10.13
C THR A 192 4.27 3.44 10.66
N ALA A 193 3.87 3.42 11.93
CA ALA A 193 4.19 4.37 12.99
C ALA A 193 5.65 4.23 13.49
N TRP A 194 6.38 5.33 13.64
CA TRP A 194 7.75 5.38 14.17
C TRP A 194 7.84 5.15 15.68
N ASP A 195 7.13 4.15 16.18
CA ASP A 195 7.19 3.70 17.56
C ASP A 195 8.42 2.78 17.71
N THR A 196 9.36 3.20 18.54
CA THR A 196 10.66 2.52 18.76
C THR A 196 10.93 2.39 20.26
N PRO A 197 11.88 1.57 20.72
CA PRO A 197 12.31 1.68 22.11
C PRO A 197 12.88 3.06 22.44
N ASP A 198 12.61 3.56 23.65
CA ASP A 198 12.97 4.92 24.12
C ASP A 198 14.45 5.26 23.88
N ARG A 199 15.33 4.27 24.06
CA ARG A 199 16.78 4.38 23.85
C ARG A 199 17.19 4.81 22.43
N PHE A 200 16.40 4.52 21.40
CA PHE A 200 16.68 4.97 20.02
C PHE A 200 16.22 6.40 19.79
N LYS A 201 15.15 6.83 20.46
CA LYS A 201 14.69 8.22 20.43
C LYS A 201 15.66 9.13 21.16
N ALA A 202 16.22 8.66 22.27
CA ALA A 202 17.22 9.38 23.06
C ALA A 202 18.57 9.58 22.35
N MET A 203 18.82 8.92 21.21
CA MET A 203 20.03 9.15 20.39
C MET A 203 20.03 10.52 19.72
N TYR A 204 18.86 11.14 19.55
CA TYR A 204 18.67 12.32 18.73
C TYR A 204 17.97 13.43 19.53
N ASP A 205 18.68 14.54 19.72
CA ASP A 205 18.12 15.77 20.27
C ASP A 205 17.42 16.55 19.15
N ALA A 206 16.09 16.56 19.15
CA ALA A 206 15.29 17.24 18.13
C ALA A 206 15.66 18.72 17.97
N SER A 207 16.09 19.40 19.04
CA SER A 207 16.43 20.83 18.98
C SER A 207 17.70 21.12 18.17
N GLN A 208 18.52 20.10 17.89
CA GLN A 208 19.73 20.19 17.09
C GLN A 208 19.51 19.85 15.60
N ILE A 209 18.33 19.35 15.25
CA ILE A 209 17.99 19.02 13.87
C ILE A 209 17.84 20.31 13.07
N VAL A 210 18.55 20.39 11.95
CA VAL A 210 18.50 21.53 11.03
C VAL A 210 17.87 21.11 9.70
N THR A 211 17.13 22.03 9.10
CA THR A 211 16.63 21.88 7.74
C THR A 211 17.81 21.93 6.76
N PRO A 212 17.89 21.02 5.77
CA PRO A 212 18.90 21.09 4.72
C PRO A 212 18.88 22.44 4.00
N ALA A 213 20.06 22.92 3.60
CA ALA A 213 20.24 24.31 3.15
C ALA A 213 19.44 24.65 1.88
N ASP A 214 19.18 23.68 1.01
CA ASP A 214 18.41 23.88 -0.22
C ASP A 214 16.91 23.58 -0.05
N TRP A 215 16.48 23.12 1.12
CA TRP A 215 15.06 22.99 1.44
C TRP A 215 14.43 24.31 1.89
N THR A 216 15.25 25.30 2.23
CA THR A 216 14.82 26.63 2.63
C THR A 216 14.64 27.53 1.40
N GLY A 217 13.58 27.30 0.61
CA GLY A 217 13.28 28.06 -0.61
C GLY A 217 11.90 27.72 -1.18
N GLU A 218 11.48 28.49 -2.19
CA GLU A 218 10.33 28.09 -3.02
C GLU A 218 10.75 26.94 -3.93
N TRP A 219 9.92 25.90 -3.98
CA TRP A 219 10.12 24.74 -4.84
C TRP A 219 9.45 25.04 -6.18
N ASP A 220 10.25 25.22 -7.23
CA ASP A 220 9.73 25.44 -8.57
C ASP A 220 9.34 24.07 -9.15
N VAL A 221 8.03 23.82 -9.15
CA VAL A 221 7.41 22.59 -9.63
C VAL A 221 6.29 22.95 -10.59
N THR A 222 6.00 22.05 -11.53
CA THR A 222 4.86 22.22 -12.43
C THR A 222 3.54 22.27 -11.67
N ASP A 223 2.53 22.95 -12.23
CA ASP A 223 1.19 22.99 -11.66
C ASP A 223 0.63 21.58 -11.43
N PHE A 224 0.92 20.66 -12.35
CA PHE A 224 0.57 19.25 -12.24
C PHE A 224 1.22 18.58 -11.03
N ALA A 225 2.54 18.67 -10.90
CA ALA A 225 3.24 18.08 -9.75
C ALA A 225 2.73 18.67 -8.42
N HIS A 226 2.44 19.98 -8.40
CA HIS A 226 1.92 20.66 -7.23
C HIS A 226 0.56 20.09 -6.76
N GLN A 227 -0.27 19.55 -7.66
CA GLN A 227 -1.54 18.90 -7.28
C GLN A 227 -1.36 17.64 -6.42
N PHE A 228 -0.18 17.01 -6.50
CA PHE A 228 0.12 15.73 -5.85
C PHE A 228 1.16 15.83 -4.73
N LEU A 229 1.69 17.03 -4.50
CA LEU A 229 2.38 17.33 -3.26
C LEU A 229 1.32 17.50 -2.17
N LEU A 230 1.23 16.54 -1.25
CA LEU A 230 0.37 16.68 -0.08
C LEU A 230 0.88 17.87 0.74
N ALA A 231 -0.02 18.79 1.06
CA ALA A 231 0.25 19.76 2.11
C ALA A 231 0.36 18.98 3.42
N GLY A 232 1.51 19.06 4.10
CA GLY A 232 1.83 18.21 5.24
C GLY A 232 0.77 18.16 6.32
N ASP A 233 0.62 16.98 6.93
CA ASP A 233 -0.33 16.66 8.00
C ASP A 233 0.02 17.30 9.36
N GLY A 234 0.73 18.43 9.38
CA GLY A 234 1.23 19.01 10.61
C GLY A 234 1.62 20.46 10.53
N ASP A 235 1.48 21.13 11.67
CA ASP A 235 2.05 22.42 11.98
C ASP A 235 3.50 22.53 11.44
N ASP A 236 3.76 23.48 10.55
CA ASP A 236 5.10 23.82 10.02
C ASP A 236 6.02 24.42 11.12
N SER A 237 5.63 24.36 12.40
CA SER A 237 6.50 24.76 13.49
C SER A 237 7.77 23.91 13.46
N GLY A 238 8.91 24.58 13.61
CA GLY A 238 10.21 23.91 13.60
C GLY A 238 10.26 22.74 14.59
N GLU A 239 9.56 22.84 15.73
CA GLU A 239 9.52 21.79 16.75
C GLU A 239 8.75 20.53 16.31
N TYR A 240 7.62 20.67 15.60
CA TYR A 240 6.87 19.51 15.10
C TYR A 240 7.68 18.77 14.03
N TRP A 241 8.21 19.49 13.04
CA TRP A 241 9.04 18.92 11.98
C TRP A 241 10.30 18.25 12.55
N GLN A 242 11.02 18.91 13.45
CA GLN A 242 12.18 18.34 14.15
C GLN A 242 11.80 17.07 14.94
N GLY A 243 10.62 17.06 15.58
CA GLY A 243 10.07 15.89 16.27
C GLY A 243 9.84 14.69 15.33
N CYS A 244 9.27 14.94 14.14
CA CYS A 244 9.08 13.94 13.09
C CYS A 244 10.41 13.39 12.55
N VAL A 245 11.37 14.26 12.22
CA VAL A 245 12.69 13.84 11.74
C VAL A 245 13.40 12.99 12.79
N ARG A 246 13.40 13.42 14.06
CA ARG A 246 13.94 12.62 15.18
C ARG A 246 13.33 11.22 15.24
N ASN A 247 12.01 11.12 15.09
CA ASN A 247 11.31 9.85 15.09
C ASN A 247 11.74 8.95 13.91
N GLN A 248 11.81 9.49 12.70
CA GLN A 248 12.28 8.77 11.50
C GLN A 248 13.74 8.29 11.64
N LEU A 249 14.63 9.15 12.15
CA LEU A 249 16.02 8.79 12.46
C LEU A 249 16.09 7.66 13.50
N SER A 250 15.25 7.71 14.54
CA SER A 250 15.17 6.66 15.56
C SER A 250 14.72 5.31 14.97
N ALA A 251 13.73 5.33 14.08
CA ALA A 251 13.23 4.14 13.39
C ALA A 251 14.28 3.54 12.46
N THR A 252 14.99 4.38 11.71
CA THR A 252 16.10 3.96 10.84
C THR A 252 17.22 3.32 11.66
N SER A 253 17.56 3.92 12.81
CA SER A 253 18.60 3.40 13.73
C SER A 253 18.19 2.08 14.37
N HIS A 254 16.90 1.92 14.69
CA HIS A 254 16.35 0.69 15.22
C HIS A 254 16.45 -0.46 14.22
N ALA A 255 16.08 -0.23 12.96
CA ALA A 255 16.26 -1.21 11.89
C ALA A 255 17.75 -1.53 11.67
N ALA A 256 18.61 -0.50 11.58
CA ALA A 256 20.04 -0.67 11.38
C ALA A 256 20.74 -1.44 12.52
N HIS A 257 20.28 -1.27 13.76
CA HIS A 257 20.75 -2.06 14.91
C HIS A 257 20.43 -3.56 14.75
N HIS A 258 19.21 -3.89 14.28
CA HIS A 258 18.84 -5.27 14.04
C HIS A 258 19.53 -5.88 12.83
N VAL A 259 19.85 -5.07 11.81
CA VAL A 259 20.75 -5.47 10.73
C VAL A 259 22.14 -5.82 11.29
N ALA A 260 22.71 -4.99 12.16
CA ALA A 260 24.00 -5.25 12.79
C ALA A 260 24.02 -6.61 13.51
N ARG A 261 23.00 -6.91 14.33
CA ARG A 261 22.87 -8.20 15.02
C ARG A 261 22.90 -9.40 14.07
N ILE A 262 22.24 -9.32 12.91
CA ILE A 262 22.27 -10.40 11.90
C ILE A 262 23.67 -10.53 11.30
N LEU A 263 24.31 -9.41 10.97
CA LEU A 263 25.65 -9.41 10.37
C LEU A 263 26.73 -9.91 11.34
N GLU A 264 26.60 -9.62 12.63
CA GLU A 264 27.47 -10.17 13.68
C GLU A 264 27.38 -11.69 13.76
N GLU A 265 26.16 -12.25 13.75
CA GLU A 265 25.94 -13.70 13.69
C GLU A 265 26.54 -14.29 12.40
N LEU A 266 26.23 -13.68 11.25
CA LEU A 266 26.72 -14.16 9.96
C LEU A 266 28.25 -14.21 9.88
N TRP A 267 28.92 -13.11 10.24
CA TRP A 267 30.36 -12.96 10.05
C TRP A 267 31.20 -13.57 11.17
N SER A 268 30.59 -13.91 12.31
CA SER A 268 31.24 -14.74 13.33
C SER A 268 31.02 -16.24 13.13
N GLY A 269 30.02 -16.61 12.33
CA GLY A 269 29.61 -17.98 12.07
C GLY A 269 30.30 -18.67 10.88
N PRO A 270 29.92 -19.93 10.59
CA PRO A 270 30.53 -20.76 9.54
C PRO A 270 30.17 -20.31 8.11
N HIS A 271 29.22 -19.39 7.94
CA HIS A 271 28.72 -18.93 6.65
C HIS A 271 29.36 -17.62 6.17
N ALA A 272 30.31 -17.06 6.93
CA ALA A 272 30.89 -15.74 6.70
C ALA A 272 31.51 -15.55 5.30
N ASP A 273 32.31 -16.52 4.85
CA ASP A 273 33.07 -16.43 3.60
C ASP A 273 32.28 -16.92 2.37
N THR A 274 31.05 -17.38 2.56
CA THR A 274 30.23 -18.03 1.52
C THR A 274 28.94 -17.29 1.21
N THR A 275 28.59 -16.27 2.02
CA THR A 275 27.31 -15.58 1.97
C THR A 275 27.43 -14.19 1.34
N MET A 276 26.70 -13.99 0.25
CA MET A 276 26.40 -12.66 -0.27
C MET A 276 25.34 -12.00 0.62
N VAL A 277 25.50 -10.70 0.91
CA VAL A 277 24.47 -9.92 1.60
C VAL A 277 23.99 -8.81 0.68
N VAL A 278 22.67 -8.70 0.53
CA VAL A 278 22.01 -7.57 -0.13
C VAL A 278 21.11 -6.90 0.88
N LEU A 279 21.26 -5.59 1.06
CA LEU A 279 20.34 -4.76 1.81
C LEU A 279 19.79 -3.66 0.91
N TYR A 280 18.47 -3.51 0.89
CA TYR A 280 17.81 -2.42 0.16
C TYR A 280 16.56 -1.91 0.88
N SER A 281 16.06 -0.74 0.48
CA SER A 281 14.68 -0.30 0.79
C SER A 281 13.79 -0.42 -0.45
N ASP A 282 12.50 -0.65 -0.29
CA ASP A 282 11.57 -0.67 -1.42
C ASP A 282 11.50 0.68 -2.14
N HIS A 283 11.62 1.79 -1.42
CA HIS A 283 11.80 3.13 -1.97
C HIS A 283 12.33 4.07 -0.86
N GLY A 284 12.53 5.35 -1.21
CA GLY A 284 12.87 6.40 -0.26
C GLY A 284 11.63 6.96 0.47
N TYR A 285 11.74 8.16 1.05
CA TYR A 285 10.66 8.80 1.79
C TYR A 285 10.87 10.32 1.89
N HIS A 286 9.82 11.11 1.70
CA HIS A 286 9.85 12.54 1.97
C HIS A 286 9.89 12.83 3.48
N SER A 287 10.84 13.65 3.91
CA SER A 287 11.09 13.94 5.34
C SER A 287 10.73 15.37 5.72
N GLY A 288 9.66 15.90 5.10
CA GLY A 288 9.19 17.27 5.21
C GLY A 288 9.67 18.20 4.10
N ASP A 289 10.52 17.73 3.16
CA ASP A 289 10.81 18.48 1.95
C ASP A 289 9.54 18.72 1.15
N ARG A 290 9.42 19.87 0.47
CA ARG A 290 8.19 20.29 -0.24
C ARG A 290 6.93 20.26 0.64
N LYS A 291 7.08 20.30 1.97
CA LYS A 291 6.02 20.10 2.97
C LYS A 291 5.36 18.72 2.90
N SER A 292 6.09 17.69 2.48
CA SER A 292 5.60 16.35 2.25
C SER A 292 6.17 15.35 3.27
N TRP A 293 5.33 14.44 3.77
CA TRP A 293 5.71 13.30 4.62
C TRP A 293 5.21 11.98 4.03
N HIS A 294 5.38 11.79 2.72
CA HIS A 294 4.86 10.62 2.02
C HIS A 294 5.85 10.03 1.00
N LYS A 295 5.41 8.94 0.38
CA LYS A 295 5.96 8.31 -0.84
C LYS A 295 5.07 8.74 -2.03
N PHE A 296 5.11 8.19 -3.23
CA PHE A 296 4.29 8.68 -4.37
C PHE A 296 4.80 9.96 -5.08
N THR A 297 6.11 10.16 -5.24
CA THR A 297 6.65 11.12 -6.22
C THR A 297 7.82 10.51 -6.97
N ALA A 298 8.33 11.22 -7.98
CA ALA A 298 9.53 10.84 -8.73
C ALA A 298 10.78 11.64 -8.33
N TYR A 299 10.71 12.42 -7.24
CA TYR A 299 11.85 13.19 -6.72
C TYR A 299 12.87 12.29 -6.01
N GLU A 300 14.11 12.77 -5.81
CA GLU A 300 15.20 11.97 -5.25
C GLU A 300 14.85 11.38 -3.86
N GLU A 301 14.13 12.14 -3.03
CA GLU A 301 13.79 11.72 -1.67
C GLU A 301 12.92 10.46 -1.64
N ALA A 302 11.95 10.35 -2.55
CA ALA A 302 11.05 9.20 -2.64
C ALA A 302 11.58 8.10 -3.58
N ALA A 303 12.27 8.47 -4.67
CA ALA A 303 12.72 7.52 -5.70
C ALA A 303 14.03 6.81 -5.34
N ARG A 304 14.95 7.49 -4.63
CA ARG A 304 16.27 6.96 -4.30
C ARG A 304 16.19 6.10 -3.04
N SER A 305 16.70 4.89 -3.14
CA SER A 305 16.69 3.88 -2.09
C SER A 305 18.12 3.50 -1.69
N PRO A 306 18.40 3.24 -0.39
CA PRO A 306 19.65 2.61 0.01
C PRO A 306 19.82 1.25 -0.68
N LEU A 307 21.01 0.97 -1.20
CA LEU A 307 21.39 -0.35 -1.71
C LEU A 307 22.85 -0.67 -1.34
N TYR A 308 23.03 -1.77 -0.61
CA TYR A 308 24.31 -2.29 -0.19
C TYR A 308 24.45 -3.72 -0.66
N VAL A 309 25.60 -4.05 -1.25
CA VAL A 309 25.89 -5.42 -1.70
C VAL A 309 27.27 -5.84 -1.21
N TYR A 310 27.30 -6.82 -0.32
CA TYR A 310 28.52 -7.50 0.10
C TYR A 310 28.65 -8.83 -0.63
N VAL A 311 29.82 -9.05 -1.24
CA VAL A 311 30.21 -10.33 -1.85
C VAL A 311 31.55 -10.74 -1.27
N PRO A 312 31.70 -11.94 -0.68
CA PRO A 312 32.97 -12.41 -0.14
C PRO A 312 34.13 -12.30 -1.14
N GLY A 313 35.23 -11.70 -0.70
CA GLY A 313 36.45 -11.51 -1.50
C GLY A 313 36.43 -10.32 -2.46
N GLN A 314 35.35 -9.55 -2.54
CA GLN A 314 35.30 -8.31 -3.33
C GLN A 314 35.80 -7.10 -2.51
N THR A 315 36.46 -6.17 -3.20
CA THR A 315 36.93 -4.93 -2.57
C THR A 315 35.76 -3.97 -2.30
N PRO A 316 35.65 -3.39 -1.09
CA PRO A 316 34.64 -2.39 -0.78
C PRO A 316 34.76 -1.18 -1.71
N ARG A 317 33.64 -0.61 -2.12
CA ARG A 317 33.64 0.57 -3.02
C ARG A 317 32.32 1.33 -2.93
N VAL A 318 32.33 2.53 -3.48
CA VAL A 318 31.13 3.36 -3.66
C VAL A 318 30.87 3.50 -5.16
N VAL A 319 29.62 3.30 -5.57
CA VAL A 319 29.15 3.41 -6.95
C VAL A 319 28.13 4.54 -7.01
N ASP A 320 28.42 5.50 -7.90
CA ASP A 320 27.58 6.68 -8.14
C ASP A 320 26.79 6.62 -9.44
N ASP A 321 27.09 5.64 -10.29
CA ASP A 321 26.31 5.37 -11.48
C ASP A 321 24.88 4.96 -11.08
N PRO A 322 23.85 5.43 -11.79
CA PRO A 322 22.48 5.07 -11.45
C PRO A 322 22.23 3.58 -11.68
N VAL A 323 21.54 2.95 -10.73
CA VAL A 323 21.12 1.54 -10.81
C VAL A 323 19.63 1.39 -10.49
N SER A 324 18.97 0.38 -11.04
CA SER A 324 17.57 0.07 -10.72
C SER A 324 17.52 -0.99 -9.63
N LEU A 325 16.53 -0.93 -8.74
CA LEU A 325 16.28 -2.02 -7.80
C LEU A 325 15.90 -3.35 -8.52
N MET A 326 15.42 -3.30 -9.77
CA MET A 326 15.20 -4.51 -10.59
C MET A 326 16.49 -5.27 -10.91
N ASP A 327 17.65 -4.60 -10.82
CA ASP A 327 18.95 -5.22 -11.07
C ASP A 327 19.33 -6.24 -9.98
N ILE A 328 18.68 -6.18 -8.80
CA ILE A 328 19.03 -6.98 -7.62
C ILE A 328 18.85 -8.48 -7.90
N GLY A 329 17.69 -8.90 -8.41
CA GLY A 329 17.41 -10.31 -8.70
C GLY A 329 18.40 -10.89 -9.72
N GLN A 330 18.69 -10.14 -10.79
CA GLN A 330 19.68 -10.54 -11.79
C GLN A 330 21.09 -10.67 -11.18
N THR A 331 21.45 -9.76 -10.29
CA THR A 331 22.74 -9.79 -9.59
C THR A 331 22.88 -11.04 -8.71
N ILE A 332 21.83 -11.36 -7.95
CA ILE A 332 21.80 -12.53 -7.07
C ILE A 332 21.93 -13.81 -7.90
N LEU A 333 21.13 -13.96 -8.96
CA LEU A 333 21.18 -15.13 -9.84
C LEU A 333 22.55 -15.27 -10.51
N ASP A 334 23.14 -14.17 -10.98
CA ASP A 334 24.47 -14.16 -11.59
C ASP A 334 25.52 -14.69 -10.60
N TYR A 335 25.58 -14.13 -9.38
CA TYR A 335 26.51 -14.59 -8.33
C TYR A 335 26.25 -16.02 -7.88
N ALA A 336 25.01 -16.48 -7.86
CA ALA A 336 24.67 -17.87 -7.58
C ALA A 336 25.01 -18.83 -8.73
N GLY A 337 25.40 -18.31 -9.90
CA GLY A 337 25.68 -19.12 -11.10
C GLY A 337 24.42 -19.73 -11.71
N LEU A 338 23.27 -19.09 -11.50
CA LEU A 338 21.96 -19.52 -12.00
C LEU A 338 21.57 -18.75 -13.27
N PRO A 339 20.69 -19.31 -14.12
CA PRO A 339 20.19 -18.60 -15.28
C PRO A 339 19.47 -17.30 -14.88
N LEU A 340 19.79 -16.20 -15.56
CA LEU A 340 19.16 -14.89 -15.38
C LEU A 340 17.68 -14.91 -15.79
N MET A 341 16.89 -14.01 -15.22
CA MET A 341 15.47 -13.85 -15.54
C MET A 341 15.28 -13.45 -17.01
N ASP A 342 14.37 -14.14 -17.69
CA ASP A 342 13.97 -13.83 -19.06
C ASP A 342 13.04 -12.62 -19.08
N HIS A 343 13.11 -11.80 -20.14
CA HIS A 343 12.27 -10.60 -20.33
C HIS A 343 12.34 -9.55 -19.21
N CYS A 344 13.38 -9.61 -18.37
CA CYS A 344 13.67 -8.62 -17.34
C CYS A 344 14.58 -7.52 -17.92
N PRO A 345 14.18 -6.23 -17.90
CA PRO A 345 15.02 -5.12 -18.35
C PRO A 345 16.14 -4.77 -17.35
N GLY A 346 16.11 -5.34 -16.13
CA GLY A 346 17.20 -5.24 -15.17
C GLY A 346 18.44 -6.01 -15.62
N VAL A 347 19.61 -5.57 -15.17
CA VAL A 347 20.92 -6.15 -15.51
C VAL A 347 21.68 -6.54 -14.25
N SER A 348 22.61 -7.50 -14.33
CA SER A 348 23.46 -7.84 -13.19
C SER A 348 24.38 -6.66 -12.82
N LEU A 349 24.47 -6.37 -11.52
CA LEU A 349 25.38 -5.36 -10.95
C LEU A 349 26.79 -5.89 -10.74
N ARG A 350 27.08 -7.15 -11.09
CA ARG A 350 28.43 -7.74 -10.96
C ARG A 350 29.54 -6.85 -11.53
N PRO A 351 29.43 -6.27 -12.74
CA PRO A 351 30.49 -5.43 -13.30
C PRO A 351 30.85 -4.24 -12.39
N TYR A 352 29.84 -3.59 -11.77
CA TYR A 352 30.08 -2.49 -10.82
C TYR A 352 30.82 -2.99 -9.57
N ILE A 353 30.37 -4.11 -8.99
CA ILE A 353 30.92 -4.71 -7.77
C ILE A 353 32.38 -5.15 -7.98
N GLU A 354 32.68 -5.70 -9.16
CA GLU A 354 34.03 -6.13 -9.53
C GLU A 354 34.93 -4.97 -9.99
N GLY A 355 34.39 -3.77 -10.17
CA GLY A 355 35.16 -2.58 -10.57
C GLY A 355 35.46 -2.50 -12.05
N GLN A 356 34.63 -3.13 -12.87
CA GLN A 356 34.68 -3.01 -14.31
C GLN A 356 34.05 -1.69 -14.75
N THR A 357 34.47 -1.18 -15.91
CA THR A 357 33.80 -0.02 -16.52
C THR A 357 32.44 -0.44 -17.05
N VAL A 358 31.39 0.25 -16.62
CA VAL A 358 30.02 0.00 -17.08
C VAL A 358 29.56 1.15 -17.97
N PRO A 359 28.88 0.89 -19.10
CA PRO A 359 28.31 1.95 -19.92
C PRO A 359 27.30 2.79 -19.14
N ALA A 360 27.29 4.10 -19.41
CA ALA A 360 26.25 4.98 -18.89
C ALA A 360 24.86 4.53 -19.38
N ARG A 361 23.87 4.63 -18.51
CA ARG A 361 22.48 4.28 -18.80
C ARG A 361 21.52 5.19 -18.07
N TRP A 362 20.30 5.26 -18.58
CA TRP A 362 19.18 5.87 -17.89
C TRP A 362 18.48 4.82 -17.01
N VAL A 363 18.04 5.25 -15.84
CA VAL A 363 17.25 4.45 -14.89
C VAL A 363 15.93 5.17 -14.62
N PRO A 364 14.78 4.52 -14.81
CA PRO A 364 13.49 5.16 -14.64
C PRO A 364 12.94 5.04 -13.21
N THR A 365 12.02 5.96 -12.91
CA THR A 365 11.06 5.85 -11.83
C THR A 365 9.71 6.29 -12.37
N PHE A 366 8.71 5.45 -12.24
CA PHE A 366 7.36 5.68 -12.73
C PHE A 366 6.46 6.23 -11.64
N TRP A 367 5.45 6.95 -12.09
CA TRP A 367 4.43 7.50 -11.23
C TRP A 367 3.13 7.52 -12.01
N TYR A 368 2.33 6.46 -11.88
CA TYR A 368 1.08 6.28 -12.63
C TYR A 368 1.27 6.51 -14.14
N GLY A 369 0.46 7.38 -14.74
CA GLY A 369 0.56 7.77 -16.15
C GLY A 369 1.73 8.70 -16.50
N SER A 370 2.67 8.93 -15.58
CA SER A 370 3.87 9.76 -15.76
C SER A 370 5.14 8.92 -15.58
N ALA A 371 6.26 9.44 -16.07
CA ALA A 371 7.54 8.79 -15.94
C ALA A 371 8.69 9.77 -15.70
N SER A 372 9.66 9.34 -14.91
CA SER A 372 10.94 10.00 -14.72
C SER A 372 12.07 9.06 -15.11
N ALA A 373 13.22 9.63 -15.48
CA ALA A 373 14.46 8.88 -15.61
C ALA A 373 15.65 9.76 -15.22
N THR A 374 16.72 9.10 -14.76
CA THR A 374 18.00 9.74 -14.46
C THR A 374 19.18 8.97 -15.05
N ASP A 375 20.20 9.69 -15.50
CA ASP A 375 21.51 9.17 -15.88
C ASP A 375 22.57 9.37 -14.76
N GLY A 376 22.14 9.79 -13.57
CA GLY A 376 23.00 10.13 -12.43
C GLY A 376 23.53 11.57 -12.44
N GLN A 377 23.42 12.28 -13.56
CA GLN A 377 23.74 13.72 -13.65
C GLN A 377 22.49 14.57 -13.87
N LYS A 378 21.53 14.04 -14.62
CA LYS A 378 20.32 14.70 -15.04
C LYS A 378 19.14 13.88 -14.58
N ARG A 379 18.04 14.54 -14.29
CA ARG A 379 16.74 13.90 -14.12
C ARG A 379 15.73 14.62 -14.98
N ILE A 380 14.94 13.86 -15.73
CA ILE A 380 13.76 14.37 -16.40
C ILE A 380 12.52 13.75 -15.76
N ILE A 381 11.45 14.52 -15.64
CA ILE A 381 10.12 14.05 -15.27
C ILE A 381 9.17 14.51 -16.38
N ARG A 382 8.41 13.57 -16.96
CA ARG A 382 7.34 13.84 -17.92
C ARG A 382 6.02 13.42 -17.31
N TYR A 383 5.16 14.41 -17.11
CA TYR A 383 3.86 14.23 -16.49
C TYR A 383 2.79 13.90 -17.50
N GLN A 384 1.73 13.24 -17.05
CA GLN A 384 0.61 12.80 -17.89
C GLN A 384 -0.09 13.96 -18.62
N ASP A 385 0.02 15.18 -18.08
CA ASP A 385 -0.49 16.40 -18.72
C ASP A 385 0.36 16.94 -19.87
N GLY A 386 1.52 16.34 -20.12
CA GLY A 386 2.50 16.80 -21.10
C GLY A 386 3.46 17.85 -20.57
N SER A 387 3.27 18.32 -19.32
CA SER A 387 4.26 19.16 -18.64
C SER A 387 5.52 18.35 -18.29
N ALA A 388 6.60 19.06 -17.98
CA ALA A 388 7.87 18.43 -17.68
C ALA A 388 8.78 19.28 -16.82
N GLU A 389 9.67 18.57 -16.15
CA GLU A 389 10.74 19.13 -15.36
C GLU A 389 12.06 18.47 -15.78
N LEU A 390 13.10 19.28 -15.94
CA LEU A 390 14.45 18.81 -16.21
C LEU A 390 15.36 19.37 -15.13
N TYR A 391 16.18 18.53 -14.50
CA TYR A 391 17.09 18.94 -13.44
C TYR A 391 18.52 18.54 -13.78
N ASP A 392 19.47 19.36 -13.34
CA ASP A 392 20.86 18.94 -13.18
C ASP A 392 21.09 18.54 -11.72
N VAL A 393 21.12 17.24 -11.47
CA VAL A 393 21.25 16.64 -10.13
C VAL A 393 22.65 16.89 -9.55
N SER A 394 23.63 17.25 -10.39
CA SER A 394 24.96 17.63 -9.90
C SER A 394 25.03 19.07 -9.38
N GLU A 395 24.09 19.92 -9.79
CA GLU A 395 23.99 21.31 -9.31
C GLU A 395 23.02 21.47 -8.15
N VAL A 396 21.88 20.77 -8.19
CA VAL A 396 20.81 20.85 -7.20
C VAL A 396 20.32 19.44 -6.87
N GLU A 397 20.92 18.81 -5.85
CA GLU A 397 20.63 17.42 -5.48
C GLU A 397 19.15 17.21 -5.16
N HIS A 398 18.54 18.13 -4.41
CA HIS A 398 17.14 18.03 -4.00
C HIS A 398 16.14 18.52 -5.06
N LEU A 399 16.57 18.81 -6.30
CA LEU A 399 15.65 19.15 -7.41
C LEU A 399 14.71 20.33 -7.11
N THR A 400 15.21 21.39 -6.47
CA THR A 400 14.39 22.54 -6.06
C THR A 400 14.06 23.48 -7.21
N ARG A 401 14.82 23.43 -8.31
CA ARG A 401 14.65 24.32 -9.46
C ARG A 401 14.97 23.62 -10.79
N PRO A 402 13.98 23.44 -11.68
CA PRO A 402 14.21 22.84 -12.99
C PRO A 402 14.95 23.83 -13.91
N LEU A 403 15.69 23.26 -14.85
CA LEU A 403 16.24 23.95 -16.00
C LEU A 403 15.12 24.32 -16.97
N PRO A 404 15.25 25.43 -17.71
CA PRO A 404 14.33 25.74 -18.80
C PRO A 404 14.26 24.58 -19.80
N LEU A 405 13.08 24.26 -20.32
CA LEU A 405 12.92 23.19 -21.32
C LEU A 405 13.60 23.53 -22.68
N SER A 406 14.04 24.78 -22.86
CA SER A 406 14.90 25.20 -23.98
C SER A 406 16.37 24.84 -23.79
N ASP A 407 16.77 24.32 -22.63
CA ASP A 407 18.12 23.84 -22.37
C ASP A 407 18.47 22.69 -23.33
N PRO A 408 19.66 22.71 -23.98
CA PRO A 408 20.04 21.70 -24.95
C PRO A 408 20.15 20.28 -24.36
N ARG A 409 20.19 20.14 -23.02
CA ARG A 409 20.17 18.86 -22.33
C ARG A 409 18.80 18.18 -22.34
N TYR A 410 17.71 18.90 -22.65
CA TYR A 410 16.35 18.38 -22.57
C TYR A 410 16.09 17.24 -23.57
N ALA A 411 16.40 17.45 -24.86
CA ALA A 411 16.10 16.45 -25.90
C ALA A 411 16.81 15.10 -25.66
N PRO A 412 18.12 15.05 -25.35
CA PRO A 412 18.78 13.79 -24.98
C PRO A 412 18.21 13.12 -23.73
N ALA A 413 17.75 13.91 -22.75
CA ALA A 413 17.12 13.37 -21.55
C ALA A 413 15.75 12.75 -21.85
N LEU A 414 14.97 13.40 -22.71
CA LEU A 414 13.70 12.88 -23.21
C LEU A 414 13.90 11.58 -23.98
N ASP A 415 14.88 11.50 -24.88
CA ASP A 415 15.20 10.27 -25.61
C ASP A 415 15.54 9.11 -24.65
N GLY A 416 16.35 9.39 -23.61
CA GLY A 416 16.69 8.42 -22.57
C GLY A 416 15.48 7.92 -21.80
N LEU A 417 14.58 8.82 -21.40
CA LEU A 417 13.33 8.48 -20.75
C LEU A 417 12.43 7.61 -21.63
N LEU A 418 12.22 8.01 -22.90
CA LEU A 418 11.37 7.28 -23.84
C LEU A 418 11.88 5.86 -24.07
N GLN A 419 13.20 5.68 -24.19
CA GLN A 419 13.81 4.35 -24.29
C GLN A 419 13.59 3.52 -23.02
N CYS A 420 13.81 4.10 -21.83
CA CYS A 420 13.54 3.41 -20.57
C CYS A 420 12.09 2.95 -20.44
N CYS A 421 11.13 3.79 -20.85
CA CYS A 421 9.72 3.44 -20.86
C CYS A 421 9.46 2.25 -21.80
N ALA A 422 9.97 2.31 -23.04
CA ALA A 422 9.78 1.26 -24.04
C ALA A 422 10.34 -0.09 -23.57
N ASP A 423 11.54 -0.11 -22.98
CA ASP A 423 12.19 -1.32 -22.46
C ASP A 423 11.37 -1.99 -21.33
N ARG A 424 10.46 -1.23 -20.70
CA ARG A 424 9.63 -1.64 -19.57
C ARG A 424 8.16 -1.82 -19.93
N GLY A 425 7.84 -1.89 -21.23
CA GLY A 425 6.48 -2.13 -21.71
C GLY A 425 5.55 -0.93 -21.60
N TYR A 426 6.11 0.29 -21.53
CA TYR A 426 5.37 1.53 -21.40
C TYR A 426 5.66 2.47 -22.58
N LEU A 427 4.62 2.88 -23.30
CA LEU A 427 4.74 3.83 -24.40
C LEU A 427 4.23 5.20 -23.95
N LEU A 428 5.15 6.14 -23.74
CA LEU A 428 4.84 7.55 -23.54
C LEU A 428 4.70 8.21 -24.92
N VAL A 429 3.49 8.62 -25.29
CA VAL A 429 3.20 9.18 -26.61
C VAL A 429 3.32 10.70 -26.56
N GLU A 430 4.42 11.22 -27.11
CA GLU A 430 4.63 12.66 -27.32
C GLU A 430 3.88 13.15 -28.57
N GLN A 431 3.70 14.47 -28.67
CA GLN A 431 3.08 15.09 -29.84
C GLN A 431 3.82 14.70 -31.13
N GLY A 432 3.10 14.09 -32.07
CA GLY A 432 3.65 13.62 -33.35
C GLY A 432 4.27 12.22 -33.32
N MET A 433 4.31 11.54 -32.15
CA MET A 433 4.58 10.10 -32.09
C MET A 433 3.32 9.31 -32.47
N ALA A 434 3.49 8.26 -33.27
CA ALA A 434 2.39 7.33 -33.53
C ALA A 434 2.21 6.40 -32.32
N ALA A 435 0.96 6.17 -31.91
CA ALA A 435 0.65 5.07 -31.00
C ALA A 435 1.05 3.74 -31.68
N GLN A 436 1.91 2.94 -31.04
CA GLN A 436 2.32 1.66 -31.59
C GLN A 436 1.31 0.56 -31.21
N PRO A 437 0.74 -0.19 -32.18
CA PRO A 437 -0.12 -1.33 -31.88
C PRO A 437 0.66 -2.41 -31.09
N GLY A 438 0.16 -2.80 -29.92
CA GLY A 438 0.71 -3.92 -29.12
C GLY A 438 1.60 -3.54 -27.93
N ALA A 439 1.83 -2.24 -27.67
CA ALA A 439 2.44 -1.82 -26.41
C ALA A 439 1.54 -2.23 -25.22
N PRO A 440 2.08 -2.86 -24.15
CA PRO A 440 1.28 -3.28 -23.00
C PRO A 440 0.57 -2.12 -22.31
N TRP A 441 1.20 -0.95 -22.26
CA TRP A 441 0.65 0.29 -21.70
C TRP A 441 1.01 1.50 -22.55
N VAL A 442 0.07 2.43 -22.71
CA VAL A 442 0.22 3.66 -23.49
C VAL A 442 -0.26 4.85 -22.65
N SER A 443 0.53 5.92 -22.59
CA SER A 443 0.10 7.20 -22.01
C SER A 443 0.07 8.28 -23.08
N LEU A 444 -1.10 8.87 -23.28
CA LEU A 444 -1.35 9.91 -24.27
C LEU A 444 -1.16 11.27 -23.60
N LEU A 445 -0.02 11.92 -23.82
CA LEU A 445 0.30 13.19 -23.18
C LEU A 445 -0.42 14.37 -23.82
N GLY A 446 -0.93 15.31 -23.01
CA GLY A 446 -1.36 16.64 -23.47
C GLY A 446 -2.63 16.72 -24.33
N GLY A 447 -3.32 15.60 -24.54
CA GLY A 447 -4.67 15.56 -25.12
C GLY A 447 -4.74 15.48 -26.65
N ASP A 448 -5.13 14.30 -27.15
CA ASP A 448 -6.29 14.17 -28.03
C ASP A 448 -6.97 12.84 -27.68
N ALA A 449 -7.91 12.89 -26.73
CA ALA A 449 -8.66 11.75 -26.20
C ALA A 449 -9.57 11.08 -27.24
N ALA A 450 -9.57 11.56 -28.49
CA ALA A 450 -10.33 10.97 -29.58
C ALA A 450 -9.99 9.49 -29.83
N GLU A 451 -8.76 9.05 -29.53
CA GLU A 451 -8.35 7.64 -29.64
C GLU A 451 -8.61 6.80 -28.37
N SER A 452 -8.89 7.42 -27.21
CA SER A 452 -9.12 6.71 -25.94
C SER A 452 -10.56 6.28 -25.71
N GLY A 453 -11.51 6.80 -26.50
CA GLY A 453 -12.95 6.61 -26.27
C GLY A 453 -13.49 7.37 -25.06
N LEU A 454 -12.70 8.29 -24.48
CA LEU A 454 -13.14 9.20 -23.40
C LEU A 454 -13.84 10.42 -24.01
N ALA A 455 -14.75 11.04 -23.26
CA ALA A 455 -15.48 12.22 -23.71
C ALA A 455 -14.54 13.42 -23.98
N PRO A 456 -14.87 14.34 -24.91
CA PRO A 456 -14.11 15.58 -25.06
C PRO A 456 -14.08 16.38 -23.75
N GLY A 457 -12.89 16.76 -23.28
CA GLY A 457 -12.71 17.44 -21.98
C GLY A 457 -12.45 16.51 -20.79
N THR A 458 -12.35 15.20 -21.01
CA THR A 458 -11.90 14.26 -19.97
C THR A 458 -10.40 14.46 -19.71
N ASN A 459 -10.01 14.55 -18.43
CA ASN A 459 -8.63 14.69 -17.99
C ASN A 459 -7.69 13.54 -18.42
N TYR A 460 -6.39 13.73 -18.19
CA TYR A 460 -5.26 12.93 -18.67
C TYR A 460 -5.38 11.43 -18.34
N ALA A 461 -5.20 10.58 -19.35
CA ALA A 461 -5.43 9.14 -19.25
C ALA A 461 -4.30 8.29 -19.85
N SER A 462 -3.95 7.22 -19.14
CA SER A 462 -3.05 6.15 -19.60
C SER A 462 -3.85 4.86 -19.69
N ILE A 463 -3.66 4.12 -20.78
CA ILE A 463 -4.55 3.06 -21.22
C ILE A 463 -3.72 1.84 -21.61
N ALA A 464 -4.19 0.66 -21.25
CA ALA A 464 -3.64 -0.61 -21.73
C ALA A 464 -4.68 -1.36 -22.58
N PRO A 465 -4.29 -1.95 -23.72
CA PRO A 465 -5.13 -2.89 -24.43
C PRO A 465 -5.42 -4.16 -23.61
N ARG A 466 -6.53 -4.84 -23.92
CA ARG A 466 -6.79 -6.23 -23.49
C ARG A 466 -5.58 -7.09 -23.88
N THR A 467 -5.00 -7.76 -22.90
CA THR A 467 -3.61 -8.28 -22.86
C THR A 467 -3.15 -9.12 -24.06
N VAL A 468 -1.82 -9.14 -24.28
CA VAL A 468 -1.06 -10.13 -25.09
C VAL A 468 -0.47 -11.25 -24.21
N TYR A 469 -0.49 -11.13 -22.86
CA TYR A 469 0.25 -12.02 -21.95
C TYR A 469 -0.54 -12.63 -20.79
N SER A 470 -1.88 -12.63 -20.81
CA SER A 470 -2.65 -13.43 -19.86
C SER A 470 -3.61 -14.39 -20.57
N GLU A 471 -3.53 -15.68 -20.22
CA GLU A 471 -4.63 -16.63 -20.48
C GLU A 471 -5.87 -16.30 -19.63
N ALA A 472 -5.78 -15.32 -18.72
CA ALA A 472 -6.92 -14.77 -17.99
C ALA A 472 -7.76 -13.88 -18.93
N PRO A 473 -9.04 -14.21 -19.19
CA PRO A 473 -9.94 -13.36 -19.97
C PRO A 473 -10.32 -12.10 -19.19
N GLY A 474 -10.43 -10.95 -19.86
CA GLY A 474 -11.21 -9.82 -19.32
C GLY A 474 -10.69 -8.41 -19.62
N TYR A 475 -9.57 -8.01 -19.03
CA TYR A 475 -9.51 -6.62 -18.56
C TYR A 475 -8.85 -5.56 -19.49
N ARG A 476 -9.55 -4.44 -19.77
CA ARG A 476 -9.00 -3.17 -20.30
C ARG A 476 -8.74 -2.22 -19.11
N ARG A 477 -7.48 -1.82 -18.93
CA ARG A 477 -7.02 -1.05 -17.77
C ARG A 477 -6.81 0.43 -18.11
N GLN A 478 -7.24 1.31 -17.21
CA GLN A 478 -7.04 2.76 -17.34
C GLN A 478 -6.53 3.39 -16.04
N ILE A 479 -5.66 4.39 -16.18
CA ILE A 479 -5.24 5.26 -15.09
C ILE A 479 -5.58 6.69 -15.48
N ILE A 480 -6.42 7.35 -14.69
CA ILE A 480 -6.95 8.68 -14.97
C ILE A 480 -6.53 9.61 -13.84
N SER A 481 -5.92 10.75 -14.19
CA SER A 481 -5.62 11.79 -13.20
C SER A 481 -6.62 12.93 -13.30
N VAL A 482 -7.20 13.34 -12.19
CA VAL A 482 -8.19 14.42 -12.08
C VAL A 482 -7.62 15.54 -11.24
N MET A 483 -7.74 16.80 -11.69
CA MET A 483 -7.08 17.93 -11.02
C MET A 483 -8.05 18.99 -10.50
N GLY A 484 -9.20 19.17 -11.16
CA GLY A 484 -10.10 20.30 -10.93
C GLY A 484 -11.37 19.96 -10.15
N PRO A 485 -12.11 20.98 -9.69
CA PRO A 485 -13.43 20.81 -9.10
C PRO A 485 -14.52 20.59 -10.16
N GLY A 486 -15.51 19.74 -9.85
CA GLY A 486 -16.71 19.51 -10.67
C GLY A 486 -16.48 18.61 -11.89
N GLU A 487 -15.49 17.72 -11.81
CA GLU A 487 -15.07 16.84 -12.89
C GLU A 487 -16.02 15.65 -13.04
N GLU A 488 -16.42 15.35 -14.27
CA GLU A 488 -17.26 14.20 -14.62
C GLU A 488 -16.47 13.29 -15.57
N ILE A 489 -16.28 12.04 -15.15
CA ILE A 489 -15.64 10.99 -15.92
C ILE A 489 -16.72 10.02 -16.40
N THR A 490 -16.81 9.84 -17.72
CA THR A 490 -17.55 8.72 -18.30
C THR A 490 -16.57 7.63 -18.70
N LEU A 491 -16.68 6.46 -18.07
CA LEU A 491 -15.85 5.31 -18.41
C LEU A 491 -16.44 4.57 -19.61
N GLY A 492 -15.58 4.20 -20.56
CA GLY A 492 -15.99 3.44 -21.73
C GLY A 492 -16.60 2.08 -21.37
N ALA A 493 -17.58 1.62 -22.17
CA ALA A 493 -18.32 0.37 -21.93
C ALA A 493 -17.45 -0.90 -21.92
N ASP A 494 -16.24 -0.85 -22.50
CA ASP A 494 -15.34 -2.00 -22.63
C ASP A 494 -14.22 -2.05 -21.56
N ALA A 495 -14.10 -1.02 -20.73
CA ALA A 495 -13.06 -0.93 -19.71
C ALA A 495 -13.57 -1.47 -18.36
N ASP A 496 -12.76 -2.15 -17.59
CA ASP A 496 -13.22 -2.92 -16.42
C ASP A 496 -12.23 -2.82 -15.25
N TRP A 497 -11.13 -2.09 -15.42
CA TRP A 497 -10.20 -1.78 -14.36
C TRP A 497 -9.71 -0.34 -14.45
N PHE A 498 -9.83 0.39 -13.35
CA PHE A 498 -9.59 1.83 -13.30
C PHE A 498 -8.89 2.22 -12.00
N ILE A 499 -7.85 3.03 -12.14
CA ILE A 499 -7.31 3.83 -11.04
C ILE A 499 -7.61 5.30 -11.36
N VAL A 500 -8.31 5.98 -10.47
CA VAL A 500 -8.54 7.43 -10.56
C VAL A 500 -7.72 8.12 -9.50
N VAL A 501 -6.67 8.84 -9.92
CA VAL A 501 -5.78 9.59 -9.03
C VAL A 501 -6.28 11.04 -8.99
N THR A 502 -6.73 11.50 -7.83
CA THR A 502 -7.28 12.85 -7.68
C THR A 502 -6.25 13.77 -7.03
N GLY A 503 -5.94 14.89 -7.68
CA GLY A 503 -5.14 15.97 -7.14
C GLY A 503 -5.84 16.71 -6.00
N LYS A 504 -5.08 17.44 -5.18
CA LYS A 504 -5.54 18.10 -3.94
C LYS A 504 -6.67 19.11 -4.12
N GLU A 505 -6.87 19.66 -5.32
CA GLU A 505 -7.95 20.59 -5.64
C GLU A 505 -9.23 19.91 -6.18
N THR A 506 -9.21 18.60 -6.38
CA THR A 506 -10.36 17.85 -6.88
C THR A 506 -11.53 17.91 -5.89
N ARG A 507 -12.70 18.35 -6.35
CA ARG A 507 -13.96 18.38 -5.58
C ARG A 507 -15.09 17.85 -6.45
N ASN A 508 -16.06 17.13 -5.89
CA ASN A 508 -17.27 16.67 -6.60
C ASN A 508 -16.94 15.88 -7.88
N LEU A 509 -16.27 14.75 -7.72
CA LEU A 509 -15.96 13.82 -8.80
C LEU A 509 -17.20 12.97 -9.11
N ARG A 510 -17.64 12.96 -10.36
CA ARG A 510 -18.67 12.03 -10.83
C ARG A 510 -18.05 10.99 -11.74
N ILE A 511 -18.29 9.72 -11.45
CA ILE A 511 -17.88 8.61 -12.31
C ILE A 511 -19.14 7.89 -12.78
N ASP A 512 -19.43 8.04 -14.06
CA ASP A 512 -20.42 7.26 -14.78
C ASP A 512 -19.72 6.08 -15.45
N ALA A 513 -19.91 4.89 -14.90
CA ALA A 513 -19.30 3.66 -15.38
C ALA A 513 -20.35 2.62 -15.80
N ARG A 514 -21.49 3.10 -16.31
CA ARG A 514 -22.58 2.26 -16.81
C ARG A 514 -22.12 1.33 -17.93
N GLY A 515 -22.58 0.08 -17.91
CA GLY A 515 -22.24 -0.99 -18.84
C GLY A 515 -22.19 -2.35 -18.15
N LYS A 516 -22.35 -3.44 -18.93
CA LYS A 516 -22.50 -4.82 -18.43
C LYS A 516 -21.17 -5.57 -18.27
N VAL A 517 -20.23 -5.00 -17.51
CA VAL A 517 -18.92 -5.62 -17.25
C VAL A 517 -18.53 -5.38 -15.79
N ASN A 518 -17.99 -6.41 -15.15
CA ASN A 518 -17.44 -6.32 -13.79
C ASN A 518 -16.39 -5.21 -13.73
N ARG A 519 -16.62 -4.16 -12.95
CA ARG A 519 -15.69 -3.02 -12.83
C ARG A 519 -14.82 -3.18 -11.59
N ARG A 520 -13.55 -2.83 -11.71
CA ARG A 520 -12.66 -2.58 -10.58
C ARG A 520 -12.30 -1.10 -10.58
N ILE A 521 -12.81 -0.37 -9.60
CA ILE A 521 -12.61 1.07 -9.50
C ILE A 521 -11.87 1.35 -8.21
N TRP A 522 -10.73 2.00 -8.34
CA TRP A 522 -9.98 2.48 -7.20
C TRP A 522 -9.73 3.96 -7.33
N THR A 523 -10.20 4.75 -6.36
CA THR A 523 -9.86 6.16 -6.28
C THR A 523 -8.79 6.41 -5.24
N LYS A 524 -7.85 7.28 -5.60
CA LYS A 524 -6.73 7.68 -4.75
C LYS A 524 -6.75 9.19 -4.55
N GLY A 525 -7.19 9.57 -3.35
CA GLY A 525 -7.20 10.94 -2.85
C GLY A 525 -5.81 11.42 -2.46
N MET A 526 -5.42 12.61 -2.93
CA MET A 526 -4.34 13.42 -2.34
C MET A 526 -4.89 14.61 -1.54
N SER A 527 -6.15 14.50 -1.09
CA SER A 527 -6.89 15.58 -0.44
C SER A 527 -6.86 15.47 1.08
N GLN A 528 -5.68 15.46 1.70
CA GLN A 528 -5.59 15.71 3.14
C GLN A 528 -5.83 17.22 3.36
N GLY A 529 -6.89 17.57 4.10
CA GLY A 529 -7.03 18.89 4.74
C GLY A 529 -7.92 19.96 4.11
N ALA A 530 -8.49 19.77 2.90
CA ALA A 530 -9.28 20.82 2.23
C ALA A 530 -10.74 20.43 1.90
N GLY A 531 -11.28 19.45 2.63
CA GLY A 531 -12.61 18.87 2.42
C GLY A 531 -12.55 17.73 1.41
N TYR A 532 -12.94 16.53 1.84
CA TYR A 532 -12.96 15.34 1.00
C TYR A 532 -13.88 15.57 -0.20
N PRO A 533 -13.46 15.26 -1.44
CA PRO A 533 -14.35 15.37 -2.59
C PRO A 533 -15.57 14.48 -2.38
N LEU A 534 -16.77 14.97 -2.71
CA LEU A 534 -17.90 14.08 -2.98
C LEU A 534 -17.55 13.25 -4.22
N MET A 535 -17.71 11.94 -4.14
CA MET A 535 -17.56 11.01 -5.24
C MET A 535 -18.91 10.36 -5.51
N GLU A 536 -19.53 10.68 -6.64
CA GLU A 536 -20.75 10.00 -7.09
C GLU A 536 -20.35 8.92 -8.10
N LEU A 537 -20.64 7.65 -7.81
CA LEU A 537 -20.37 6.51 -8.66
C LEU A 537 -21.68 5.83 -9.06
N THR A 538 -21.93 5.74 -10.36
CA THR A 538 -23.09 5.03 -10.91
C THR A 538 -22.63 3.89 -11.83
N LEU A 539 -23.07 2.69 -11.51
CA LEU A 539 -22.76 1.43 -12.20
C LEU A 539 -24.04 0.76 -12.74
N GLU A 540 -23.87 -0.33 -13.48
CA GLU A 540 -24.93 -1.23 -13.98
C GLU A 540 -24.50 -2.69 -13.70
N ASP A 541 -25.18 -3.66 -14.33
CA ASP A 541 -24.91 -5.10 -14.21
C ASP A 541 -23.41 -5.48 -14.15
N GLY A 542 -22.98 -6.16 -13.08
CA GLY A 542 -21.67 -6.79 -12.96
C GLY A 542 -21.21 -6.95 -11.51
N ASP A 543 -20.29 -7.88 -11.25
CA ASP A 543 -19.69 -8.04 -9.92
C ASP A 543 -18.53 -7.04 -9.77
N ASN A 544 -18.80 -5.88 -9.17
CA ASN A 544 -17.85 -4.77 -9.10
C ASN A 544 -17.01 -4.81 -7.82
N TYR A 545 -15.79 -4.28 -7.91
CA TYR A 545 -14.88 -4.12 -6.79
C TYR A 545 -14.49 -2.64 -6.68
N ILE A 546 -14.96 -1.98 -5.62
CA ILE A 546 -14.85 -0.54 -5.43
C ILE A 546 -14.02 -0.28 -4.19
N VAL A 547 -12.96 0.50 -4.35
CA VAL A 547 -12.19 1.06 -3.24
C VAL A 547 -12.22 2.57 -3.40
N SER A 548 -12.94 3.26 -2.52
CA SER A 548 -12.86 4.73 -2.50
C SER A 548 -11.68 5.16 -1.62
N GLY A 549 -11.02 6.24 -2.03
CA GLY A 549 -10.08 6.95 -1.16
C GLY A 549 -10.82 7.69 -0.04
N GLU A 550 -10.24 8.76 0.48
CA GLU A 550 -10.85 9.52 1.59
C GLU A 550 -12.13 10.31 1.18
N ALA A 551 -12.54 10.21 -0.09
CA ALA A 551 -13.71 10.87 -0.67
C ALA A 551 -15.02 10.35 -0.07
N GLN A 552 -15.97 11.25 0.23
CA GLN A 552 -17.34 10.84 0.58
C GLN A 552 -17.96 10.11 -0.61
N LEU A 553 -18.45 8.90 -0.43
CA LEU A 553 -18.96 8.03 -1.48
C LEU A 553 -20.49 8.11 -1.56
N VAL A 554 -21.00 8.39 -2.75
CA VAL A 554 -22.40 8.15 -3.13
C VAL A 554 -22.39 7.10 -4.23
N LEU A 555 -22.75 5.87 -3.87
CA LEU A 555 -22.70 4.70 -4.75
C LEU A 555 -24.09 4.23 -5.15
N ARG A 556 -24.24 3.92 -6.44
CA ARG A 556 -25.30 3.09 -7.00
C ARG A 556 -24.65 1.96 -7.79
N ALA A 557 -24.58 0.77 -7.21
CA ALA A 557 -23.81 -0.34 -7.76
C ALA A 557 -24.59 -1.13 -8.83
N GLY A 558 -25.90 -1.31 -8.62
CA GLY A 558 -26.77 -1.98 -9.57
C GLY A 558 -26.78 -3.49 -9.36
N PRO A 559 -27.21 -4.31 -10.34
CA PRO A 559 -27.24 -5.75 -10.15
C PRO A 559 -25.84 -6.40 -10.24
N GLY A 560 -25.57 -7.42 -9.42
CA GLY A 560 -24.30 -8.16 -9.40
C GLY A 560 -23.78 -8.29 -7.98
N ASN A 561 -22.79 -9.16 -7.75
CA ASN A 561 -22.22 -9.35 -6.42
C ASN A 561 -21.07 -8.36 -6.20
N ASP A 562 -21.39 -7.20 -5.66
CA ASP A 562 -20.48 -6.08 -5.49
C ASP A 562 -19.68 -6.16 -4.20
N THR A 563 -18.46 -5.64 -4.22
CA THR A 563 -17.61 -5.49 -3.04
C THR A 563 -17.14 -4.05 -2.92
N VAL A 564 -17.39 -3.44 -1.77
CA VAL A 564 -17.06 -2.05 -1.48
C VAL A 564 -16.19 -1.95 -0.25
N ALA A 565 -15.13 -1.15 -0.34
CA ALA A 565 -14.38 -0.66 0.81
C ALA A 565 -14.25 0.87 0.69
N SER A 566 -14.89 1.59 1.60
CA SER A 566 -14.81 3.05 1.64
C SER A 566 -13.59 3.54 2.40
N GLY A 567 -13.01 4.63 1.94
CA GLY A 567 -11.88 5.28 2.60
C GLY A 567 -12.26 6.51 3.41
N SER A 568 -13.51 6.98 3.34
CA SER A 568 -13.92 8.29 3.87
C SER A 568 -13.99 8.31 5.40
N PRO A 569 -13.78 9.48 6.02
CA PRO A 569 -14.24 9.73 7.38
C PRO A 569 -15.57 10.51 7.44
N ASN A 570 -16.25 10.66 6.30
CA ASN A 570 -17.55 11.33 6.19
C ASN A 570 -18.66 10.30 5.95
N ALA A 571 -19.89 10.72 6.24
CA ALA A 571 -21.10 9.94 5.95
C ALA A 571 -21.26 9.58 4.47
N ASP A 572 -21.21 8.30 4.17
CA ASP A 572 -21.41 7.72 2.84
C ASP A 572 -22.86 7.32 2.60
N PHE A 573 -23.23 7.21 1.33
CA PHE A 573 -24.51 6.67 0.88
C PHE A 573 -24.26 5.57 -0.14
N MET A 574 -24.68 4.34 0.15
CA MET A 574 -24.45 3.19 -0.72
C MET A 574 -25.77 2.46 -0.99
N ASP A 575 -26.09 2.30 -2.27
CA ASP A 575 -27.22 1.52 -2.79
C ASP A 575 -26.62 0.42 -3.67
N LEU A 576 -26.49 -0.79 -3.11
CA LEU A 576 -25.77 -1.90 -3.77
C LEU A 576 -26.68 -2.52 -4.83
N GLY A 577 -27.86 -3.01 -4.46
CA GLY A 577 -28.89 -3.45 -5.40
C GLY A 577 -29.11 -4.95 -5.33
N PRO A 578 -29.49 -5.62 -6.43
CA PRO A 578 -29.64 -7.08 -6.41
C PRO A 578 -28.30 -7.82 -6.59
N GLY A 579 -27.91 -8.67 -5.65
CA GLY A 579 -26.70 -9.49 -5.67
C GLY A 579 -26.36 -9.96 -4.25
N ASP A 580 -25.44 -10.90 -4.10
CA ASP A 580 -24.82 -11.15 -2.79
C ASP A 580 -23.66 -10.15 -2.60
N ASP A 581 -23.95 -9.01 -1.98
CA ASP A 581 -23.04 -7.87 -1.88
C ASP A 581 -22.22 -7.86 -0.58
N ALA A 582 -21.09 -7.16 -0.60
CA ALA A 582 -20.21 -7.04 0.56
C ALA A 582 -19.64 -5.63 0.74
N VAL A 583 -20.02 -4.95 1.82
CA VAL A 583 -19.35 -3.73 2.29
C VAL A 583 -18.37 -4.10 3.39
N MET A 584 -17.09 -4.22 3.02
CA MET A 584 -16.02 -4.72 3.90
C MET A 584 -15.67 -3.75 5.04
N ASP A 585 -15.70 -2.46 4.74
CA ASP A 585 -15.32 -1.36 5.64
C ASP A 585 -15.94 -0.06 5.11
N ALA A 586 -16.84 0.57 5.87
CA ALA A 586 -17.37 1.92 5.58
C ALA A 586 -16.57 3.03 6.31
N ARG A 587 -15.64 2.64 7.20
CA ARG A 587 -14.76 3.48 8.01
C ARG A 587 -15.48 4.37 9.02
N GLN A 588 -15.24 5.68 8.97
CA GLN A 588 -15.84 6.62 9.92
C GLN A 588 -16.92 7.37 9.17
N GLY A 589 -18.03 7.68 9.82
CA GLY A 589 -19.11 8.39 9.15
C GLY A 589 -20.41 8.09 9.84
N ASN A 590 -21.49 8.73 9.40
CA ASN A 590 -22.83 8.25 9.76
C ASN A 590 -23.42 7.74 8.47
N ASP A 591 -23.11 6.50 8.15
CA ASP A 591 -23.29 5.94 6.82
C ASP A 591 -24.72 5.45 6.63
N THR A 592 -25.18 5.47 5.39
CA THR A 592 -26.46 4.85 5.02
C THR A 592 -26.23 3.85 3.91
N ILE A 593 -26.44 2.57 4.23
CA ILE A 593 -26.14 1.46 3.33
C ILE A 593 -27.39 0.62 3.11
N TYR A 594 -27.73 0.40 1.84
CA TYR A 594 -28.78 -0.52 1.40
C TYR A 594 -28.11 -1.70 0.69
N GLY A 595 -28.24 -2.90 1.27
CA GLY A 595 -27.81 -4.17 0.65
C GLY A 595 -28.64 -4.44 -0.60
N GLY A 596 -29.92 -4.71 -0.41
CA GLY A 596 -30.87 -4.76 -1.51
C GLY A 596 -31.48 -6.13 -1.65
N ALA A 597 -31.07 -6.96 -2.61
CA ALA A 597 -31.62 -8.30 -2.74
C ALA A 597 -30.54 -9.34 -3.00
N GLY A 598 -30.36 -10.27 -2.07
CA GLY A 598 -29.35 -11.33 -2.06
C GLY A 598 -28.91 -11.53 -0.62
N ASN A 599 -27.84 -12.28 -0.39
CA ASN A 599 -27.30 -12.49 0.96
C ASN A 599 -26.13 -11.54 1.17
N ASP A 600 -26.40 -10.40 1.79
CA ASP A 600 -25.47 -9.31 1.88
C ASP A 600 -24.63 -9.38 3.16
N TRP A 601 -23.39 -8.90 3.09
CA TRP A 601 -22.52 -8.70 4.25
C TRP A 601 -22.17 -7.23 4.37
N ILE A 602 -22.67 -6.55 5.41
CA ILE A 602 -22.52 -5.10 5.57
C ILE A 602 -21.89 -4.79 6.92
N ASN A 603 -20.79 -4.04 6.89
CA ASN A 603 -20.10 -3.52 8.08
C ASN A 603 -20.00 -1.98 8.03
N GLY A 604 -20.67 -1.30 8.97
CA GLY A 604 -20.66 0.16 9.14
C GLY A 604 -19.36 0.72 9.76
N ASP A 605 -18.60 -0.12 10.46
CA ASP A 605 -17.38 0.27 11.20
C ASP A 605 -17.62 1.34 12.28
N ARG A 606 -17.39 2.63 12.05
CA ARG A 606 -17.49 3.66 13.09
C ARG A 606 -18.48 4.76 12.72
N GLY A 607 -19.45 4.97 13.60
CA GLY A 607 -20.20 6.19 13.75
C GLY A 607 -21.66 5.88 14.06
N HIS A 608 -22.60 6.57 13.45
CA HIS A 608 -24.02 6.34 13.71
C HIS A 608 -24.70 5.95 12.41
N ASP A 609 -24.63 4.66 12.13
CA ASP A 609 -24.92 4.10 10.82
C ASP A 609 -26.36 3.63 10.70
N VAL A 610 -26.87 3.61 9.47
CA VAL A 610 -28.19 3.09 9.14
C VAL A 610 -28.02 2.04 8.05
N LEU A 611 -28.21 0.78 8.43
CA LEU A 611 -28.00 -0.39 7.57
C LEU A 611 -29.34 -1.03 7.24
N TYR A 612 -29.59 -1.29 5.96
CA TYR A 612 -30.76 -2.04 5.47
C TYR A 612 -30.26 -3.30 4.76
N GLY A 613 -30.60 -4.48 5.28
CA GLY A 613 -30.26 -5.76 4.65
C GLY A 613 -31.01 -5.92 3.32
N GLY A 614 -32.33 -5.76 3.38
CA GLY A 614 -33.18 -5.89 2.20
C GLY A 614 -33.79 -7.28 2.11
N ALA A 615 -33.57 -8.00 1.02
CA ALA A 615 -34.20 -9.30 0.78
C ALA A 615 -33.15 -10.41 0.63
N GLY A 616 -33.14 -11.38 1.54
CA GLY A 616 -32.23 -12.52 1.54
C GLY A 616 -31.73 -12.77 2.95
N ASN A 617 -30.68 -13.57 3.14
CA ASN A 617 -30.17 -13.81 4.49
C ASN A 617 -28.93 -12.96 4.71
N ASP A 618 -29.10 -11.81 5.35
CA ASP A 618 -28.08 -10.79 5.45
C ASP A 618 -27.29 -10.89 6.76
N THR A 619 -26.08 -10.34 6.76
CA THR A 619 -25.27 -10.12 7.95
C THR A 619 -24.99 -8.63 8.07
N LEU A 620 -25.57 -7.99 9.09
CA LEU A 620 -25.41 -6.56 9.35
C LEU A 620 -24.59 -6.34 10.62
N ILE A 621 -23.53 -5.55 10.51
CA ILE A 621 -22.63 -5.19 11.60
C ILE A 621 -22.60 -3.66 11.69
N GLY A 622 -23.18 -3.10 12.76
CA GLY A 622 -23.19 -1.66 13.03
C GLY A 622 -21.79 -1.15 13.29
N GLY A 623 -21.17 -1.65 14.36
CA GLY A 623 -19.78 -1.36 14.67
C GLY A 623 -19.68 -0.49 15.92
N ALA A 624 -19.13 0.72 15.84
CA ALA A 624 -18.96 1.60 16.98
C ALA A 624 -19.79 2.87 16.85
N GLY A 625 -20.70 3.08 17.80
CA GLY A 625 -21.61 4.19 17.96
C GLY A 625 -23.04 3.67 18.03
N ASN A 626 -24.03 4.54 17.86
CA ASN A 626 -25.44 4.19 18.02
C ASN A 626 -26.05 3.94 16.64
N ASP A 627 -26.14 2.67 16.26
CA ASP A 627 -26.49 2.26 14.91
C ASP A 627 -27.96 1.86 14.79
N THR A 628 -28.51 1.89 13.57
CA THR A 628 -29.85 1.40 13.28
C THR A 628 -29.79 0.33 12.19
N LEU A 629 -30.11 -0.90 12.57
CA LEU A 629 -30.05 -2.08 11.70
C LEU A 629 -31.47 -2.50 11.34
N HIS A 630 -31.83 -2.36 10.07
CA HIS A 630 -33.06 -2.86 9.47
C HIS A 630 -32.78 -4.23 8.86
N ALA A 631 -33.23 -5.29 9.54
CA ALA A 631 -33.11 -6.65 9.02
C ALA A 631 -33.89 -6.87 7.71
N ASP A 632 -35.01 -6.16 7.55
CA ASP A 632 -35.93 -6.30 6.42
C ASP A 632 -36.41 -7.75 6.23
N ALA A 633 -36.14 -8.44 5.13
CA ALA A 633 -36.77 -9.72 4.77
C ALA A 633 -35.76 -10.86 4.58
N GLY A 634 -35.98 -11.95 5.32
CA GLY A 634 -35.21 -13.18 5.24
C GLY A 634 -34.72 -13.57 6.61
N SER A 635 -33.68 -14.40 6.72
CA SER A 635 -33.16 -14.85 8.02
C SER A 635 -31.80 -14.22 8.29
N ASP A 636 -31.81 -13.09 9.00
CA ASP A 636 -30.65 -12.19 9.09
C ASP A 636 -29.91 -12.35 10.42
N GLU A 637 -28.62 -12.03 10.38
CA GLU A 637 -27.72 -11.96 11.53
C GLU A 637 -27.33 -10.50 11.79
N LEU A 638 -27.59 -10.00 13.00
CA LEU A 638 -27.43 -8.60 13.37
C LEU A 638 -26.44 -8.47 14.53
N HIS A 639 -25.44 -7.62 14.36
CA HIS A 639 -24.47 -7.23 15.38
C HIS A 639 -24.54 -5.71 15.54
N GLY A 640 -24.95 -5.22 16.72
CA GLY A 640 -24.98 -3.79 17.00
C GLY A 640 -23.57 -3.23 17.17
N GLY A 641 -22.77 -3.93 18.00
CA GLY A 641 -21.43 -3.55 18.34
C GLY A 641 -21.37 -2.72 19.62
N ALA A 642 -20.71 -1.56 19.57
CA ALA A 642 -20.42 -0.73 20.73
C ALA A 642 -21.21 0.58 20.68
N GLY A 643 -22.22 0.72 21.53
CA GLY A 643 -23.06 1.90 21.62
C GLY A 643 -24.48 1.46 21.91
N GLY A 644 -25.44 2.39 21.84
CA GLY A 644 -26.85 2.04 22.00
C GLY A 644 -27.50 1.85 20.65
N ASP A 645 -27.72 0.61 20.25
CA ASP A 645 -28.13 0.24 18.90
C ASP A 645 -29.63 -0.02 18.79
N ARG A 646 -30.17 0.10 17.58
CA ARG A 646 -31.59 -0.14 17.29
C ARG A 646 -31.76 -1.21 16.22
N PHE A 647 -32.23 -2.39 16.64
CA PHE A 647 -32.62 -3.48 15.76
C PHE A 647 -34.09 -3.32 15.33
N VAL A 648 -34.35 -2.97 14.07
CA VAL A 648 -35.70 -2.80 13.53
C VAL A 648 -36.16 -4.07 12.83
N ILE A 649 -37.12 -4.76 13.44
CA ILE A 649 -37.59 -6.07 12.98
C ILE A 649 -38.95 -5.94 12.29
N TYR A 650 -38.99 -6.32 11.00
CA TYR A 650 -40.21 -6.38 10.22
C TYR A 650 -40.94 -7.72 10.39
N ARG A 651 -42.09 -7.87 9.73
CA ARG A 651 -42.84 -9.12 9.70
C ARG A 651 -42.46 -9.89 8.45
N THR A 652 -41.76 -11.00 8.60
CA THR A 652 -41.08 -11.73 7.51
C THR A 652 -41.41 -13.22 7.51
N GLU A 653 -41.95 -13.75 8.62
CA GLU A 653 -42.11 -15.19 8.88
C GLU A 653 -40.76 -15.96 8.90
N CYS A 654 -39.64 -15.24 8.87
CA CYS A 654 -38.29 -15.76 8.88
C CYS A 654 -37.60 -15.43 10.22
N VAL A 655 -36.53 -16.16 10.54
CA VAL A 655 -35.89 -16.05 11.86
C VAL A 655 -34.80 -15.00 11.83
N GLN A 656 -34.89 -14.04 12.73
CA GLN A 656 -33.90 -12.98 12.92
C GLN A 656 -32.98 -13.34 14.08
N THR A 657 -31.68 -13.08 13.98
CA THR A 657 -30.72 -13.38 15.05
C THR A 657 -29.95 -12.13 15.44
N ILE A 658 -30.05 -11.73 16.72
CA ILE A 658 -29.25 -10.65 17.31
C ILE A 658 -28.12 -11.28 18.11
N MET A 659 -26.88 -10.90 17.82
CA MET A 659 -25.69 -11.63 18.27
C MET A 659 -25.06 -11.08 19.56
N ASP A 660 -25.24 -9.79 19.85
CA ASP A 660 -24.49 -9.05 20.87
C ASP A 660 -25.32 -8.06 21.69
N LEU A 661 -26.63 -8.27 21.80
CA LEU A 661 -27.55 -7.39 22.53
C LEU A 661 -27.07 -7.02 23.95
N ASP A 662 -27.00 -5.72 24.24
CA ASP A 662 -26.66 -5.16 25.55
C ASP A 662 -27.77 -4.32 26.21
N GLU A 663 -27.48 -3.68 27.35
CA GLU A 663 -28.46 -2.93 28.15
C GLU A 663 -28.84 -1.56 27.55
N SER A 664 -28.07 -1.06 26.60
CA SER A 664 -28.30 0.21 25.91
C SER A 664 -29.06 0.07 24.59
N ASP A 665 -29.20 -1.16 24.10
CA ASP A 665 -29.87 -1.47 22.84
C ASP A 665 -31.40 -1.43 22.91
N ILE A 666 -31.99 -1.31 21.72
CA ILE A 666 -33.43 -1.31 21.47
C ILE A 666 -33.77 -2.33 20.40
N ILE A 667 -34.73 -3.22 20.71
CA ILE A 667 -35.40 -4.07 19.72
C ILE A 667 -36.73 -3.40 19.36
N ASP A 668 -36.82 -2.83 18.16
CA ASP A 668 -38.04 -2.19 17.66
C ASP A 668 -38.95 -3.21 16.96
N LEU A 669 -39.99 -3.66 17.70
CA LEU A 669 -41.04 -4.55 17.22
C LEU A 669 -42.32 -3.78 16.88
N THR A 670 -42.28 -2.47 16.61
CA THR A 670 -43.48 -1.66 16.31
C THR A 670 -44.30 -2.25 15.15
N ARG A 671 -43.66 -2.94 14.20
CA ARG A 671 -44.32 -3.61 13.08
C ARG A 671 -45.09 -4.88 13.47
N TRP A 672 -44.85 -5.41 14.67
CA TRP A 672 -45.53 -6.58 15.22
C TRP A 672 -46.78 -6.22 16.05
N ALA A 673 -47.07 -4.93 16.30
CA ALA A 673 -48.24 -4.50 17.07
C ALA A 673 -49.58 -5.19 16.68
N PRO A 674 -49.87 -5.50 15.40
CA PRO A 674 -51.08 -6.25 15.03
C PRO A 674 -51.12 -7.72 15.49
N LEU A 675 -49.99 -8.31 15.86
CA LEU A 675 -49.86 -9.70 16.35
C LEU A 675 -50.20 -9.83 17.84
N GLY A 676 -50.18 -8.72 18.59
CA GLY A 676 -50.48 -8.70 20.02
C GLY A 676 -49.22 -8.79 20.88
N THR A 677 -49.26 -9.64 21.91
CA THR A 677 -48.16 -9.82 22.86
C THR A 677 -47.05 -10.66 22.24
N ALA A 678 -45.79 -10.25 22.45
CA ALA A 678 -44.62 -11.05 22.14
C ALA A 678 -44.19 -11.89 23.35
N HIS A 679 -43.97 -13.18 23.12
CA HIS A 679 -43.60 -14.17 24.14
C HIS A 679 -42.10 -14.38 24.17
N LEU A 680 -41.47 -14.21 25.33
CA LEU A 680 -40.05 -14.42 25.55
C LEU A 680 -39.82 -15.81 26.17
N THR A 681 -38.83 -16.55 25.70
CA THR A 681 -38.48 -17.86 26.27
C THR A 681 -36.95 -17.99 26.36
N GLN A 682 -36.44 -18.27 27.56
CA GLN A 682 -35.02 -18.61 27.73
C GLN A 682 -34.75 -20.02 27.16
N VAL A 683 -33.85 -20.13 26.20
CA VAL A 683 -33.42 -21.38 25.56
C VAL A 683 -31.91 -21.54 25.70
N GLY A 684 -31.49 -22.23 26.76
CA GLY A 684 -30.07 -22.36 27.07
C GLY A 684 -29.47 -20.99 27.43
N ALA A 685 -28.43 -20.57 26.69
CA ALA A 685 -27.82 -19.26 26.84
C ALA A 685 -28.51 -18.15 26.03
N ASP A 686 -29.49 -18.50 25.19
CA ASP A 686 -30.15 -17.57 24.27
C ASP A 686 -31.57 -17.27 24.75
N VAL A 687 -32.17 -16.21 24.21
CA VAL A 687 -33.58 -15.86 24.42
C VAL A 687 -34.29 -15.84 23.07
N GLU A 688 -35.46 -16.46 23.02
CA GLU A 688 -36.31 -16.47 21.85
C GLU A 688 -37.54 -15.57 22.06
N ILE A 689 -37.78 -14.65 21.13
CA ILE A 689 -38.99 -13.80 21.07
C ILE A 689 -39.89 -14.37 19.98
N THR A 690 -41.16 -14.63 20.29
CA THR A 690 -42.13 -15.14 19.31
C THR A 690 -43.44 -14.35 19.31
N ALA A 691 -44.01 -14.13 18.13
CA ALA A 691 -45.36 -13.60 17.97
C ALA A 691 -45.97 -14.15 16.67
N GLY A 692 -46.97 -15.04 16.78
CA GLY A 692 -47.53 -15.71 15.60
C GLY A 692 -46.48 -16.61 14.90
N LEU A 693 -46.12 -16.26 13.66
CA LEU A 693 -45.06 -16.94 12.89
C LEU A 693 -43.70 -16.21 12.99
N GLU A 694 -43.67 -15.01 13.58
CA GLU A 694 -42.44 -14.23 13.70
C GLU A 694 -41.57 -14.74 14.84
N ARG A 695 -40.25 -14.70 14.63
CA ARG A 695 -39.27 -15.24 15.58
C ARG A 695 -37.96 -14.42 15.55
N VAL A 696 -37.49 -14.00 16.72
CA VAL A 696 -36.16 -13.40 16.92
C VAL A 696 -35.40 -14.23 17.96
N ILE A 697 -34.12 -14.50 17.73
CA ILE A 697 -33.22 -15.16 18.66
C ILE A 697 -32.15 -14.16 19.09
N CYS A 698 -32.12 -13.83 20.38
CA CYS A 698 -31.05 -13.03 20.97
C CYS A 698 -30.02 -13.98 21.60
N ARG A 699 -28.78 -13.97 21.11
CA ARG A 699 -27.73 -14.89 21.56
C ARG A 699 -27.12 -14.44 22.88
N ASN A 700 -26.72 -15.42 23.69
CA ASN A 700 -25.90 -15.23 24.90
C ASN A 700 -26.41 -14.14 25.87
N THR A 701 -27.72 -14.00 25.99
CA THR A 701 -28.38 -12.98 26.83
C THR A 701 -29.48 -13.60 27.69
N ASN A 702 -30.16 -12.78 28.49
CA ASN A 702 -31.20 -13.22 29.41
C ASN A 702 -32.52 -12.46 29.18
N VAL A 703 -33.61 -13.06 29.65
CA VAL A 703 -34.97 -12.52 29.43
C VAL A 703 -35.19 -11.11 29.98
N ASP A 704 -34.51 -10.73 31.07
CA ASP A 704 -34.69 -9.40 31.67
C ASP A 704 -34.06 -8.32 30.76
N THR A 705 -32.87 -8.59 30.22
CA THR A 705 -32.20 -7.73 29.24
C THR A 705 -33.06 -7.58 27.98
N VAL A 706 -33.54 -8.68 27.42
CA VAL A 706 -34.38 -8.66 26.21
C VAL A 706 -35.71 -7.94 26.44
N ALA A 707 -36.38 -8.20 27.57
CA ALA A 707 -37.63 -7.54 27.90
C ALA A 707 -37.47 -6.02 28.06
N ALA A 708 -36.33 -5.56 28.57
CA ALA A 708 -36.02 -4.13 28.71
C ALA A 708 -35.73 -3.44 27.37
N ALA A 709 -35.15 -4.16 26.40
CA ALA A 709 -34.81 -3.63 25.08
C ALA A 709 -36.02 -3.52 24.13
N ILE A 710 -37.08 -4.31 24.34
CA ILE A 710 -38.22 -4.36 23.40
C ILE A 710 -39.07 -3.07 23.46
N THR A 711 -39.38 -2.53 22.28
CA THR A 711 -40.33 -1.44 22.09
C THR A 711 -41.41 -1.81 21.05
N GLY A 712 -42.57 -1.14 21.12
CA GLY A 712 -43.62 -1.26 20.11
C GLY A 712 -44.67 -2.36 20.34
N VAL A 713 -44.43 -3.31 21.25
CA VAL A 713 -45.38 -4.37 21.63
C VAL A 713 -45.45 -4.58 23.15
N THR A 714 -46.48 -5.28 23.61
CA THR A 714 -46.51 -5.81 24.98
C THR A 714 -45.73 -7.11 25.04
N VAL A 715 -45.05 -7.36 26.15
CA VAL A 715 -44.20 -8.54 26.35
C VAL A 715 -44.72 -9.38 27.53
N ASP A 716 -44.69 -10.70 27.38
CA ASP A 716 -44.79 -11.66 28.48
C ASP A 716 -43.60 -12.63 28.46
N VAL A 717 -43.25 -13.13 29.65
CA VAL A 717 -42.07 -13.98 29.91
C VAL A 717 -42.51 -15.34 30.40
#